data_AF-A0A7C6JNL8-F1
#
_entry.id   AF-A0A7C6JNL8-F1
#
_cell.length_a   1.000
_cell.length_b   1.000
_cell.length_c   1.000
_cell.angle_alpha   90.00
_cell.angle_beta   90.00
_cell.angle_gamma   90.00
#
_symmetry.space_group_name_H-M   'P 1'
#
loop_
_entity.id
_entity.type
_entity.pdbx_description
1 polymer ?
#
loop_
_entity_poly.entity_id
_entity_poly.type
_entity_poly.pdbx_seq_one_letter_code
_entity_poly.pdbx_strand_id
1 'polypeptide(L)'
;MFIPTTPEELKKLGWDSLDVILVSGDTYIDSPYSGVALIGHQLIRAGYKTGIIAQPNTTNYIDIARLGVPRLFWGVTAGMVDSMVANTTALGKPRRMDDNTPGGLNNRRPNRATLVYTNLIRRWFKNTAPIVLGGIEASLRRLSHYDFWSNSLRRSVLLDSKADYLLYGMADKSILELAEILKMRGDARGIRGLCYLSPTVPKDYIELPSFEACELSKQKFIDMFNTFYANNDPITAKGLAQKSGSRYVIQNPPAMPLTTEEMDYVYNAPFENAVHPYYRAMGEVRAMDTIRNSIVTHRGCYGECNFCAIASHEGRHISWRSKESILKEAKQLSSRKDFRGIIHDLSGPTANMYGFDCEIKRQKGACKNRSCIYPEVCPSLKLTHLPHLELLRAVRDLPGVRKVFVGSGIRYDMVMADKLHGRAYVRELAGHHVSGQLKLAPEHSEPNVLACMRKPHTQALLDFKKAFELESEAHGLEQYLTYYLIAAHPGCTKEDMIQLQEFAASELKVMPEQVQIFTPTPSTYASLMYYTETDPFTGKKIFVEKTDTGKMQQKALITGWRGKKSRQVDEREARGADRGDKRSDKRDRPKQQAGDEPRRETRIVRDDDGRFFMNRKPEGWVDKKSKDYKKKSKTSRTLSESRPYDPERRPRPTDGDGEKSPRPRKPFDPDRRPPRADGDQSQGPRKPYDPKRRPPRADGDKPQGTRKPYDPKRRSPRADDDKAQGARKPYDSKRKPPRADGDKSQGTRKPYSQKRDPKDKRQSHSGDTKKEKTRTT
;
A
#
# COMPACT_ATOMS: atom_id res chain seq x y z
N MET A 1 8.06 26.43 4.13
CA MET A 1 9.20 26.52 3.17
C MET A 1 9.68 25.11 2.93
N PHE A 2 9.88 24.76 1.66
CA PHE A 2 10.50 23.50 1.27
C PHE A 2 11.87 23.27 1.93
N ILE A 3 12.16 22.02 2.26
CA ILE A 3 13.49 21.56 2.68
C ILE A 3 14.42 21.53 1.45
N PRO A 4 15.65 22.07 1.53
CA PRO A 4 16.50 22.18 0.35
C PRO A 4 16.84 20.81 -0.25
N THR A 5 16.83 20.74 -1.59
CA THR A 5 17.19 19.56 -2.37
C THR A 5 18.26 19.86 -3.43
N THR A 6 18.62 21.13 -3.63
CA THR A 6 19.59 21.61 -4.62
C THR A 6 20.74 22.44 -4.00
N PRO A 7 21.94 22.47 -4.64
CA PRO A 7 23.03 23.35 -4.22
C PRO A 7 22.65 24.84 -4.19
N GLU A 8 21.84 25.29 -5.15
CA GLU A 8 21.41 26.68 -5.26
C GLU A 8 20.56 27.11 -4.07
N GLU A 9 19.74 26.21 -3.53
CA GLU A 9 18.97 26.44 -2.31
C GLU A 9 19.89 26.54 -1.09
N LEU A 10 20.91 25.68 -0.98
CA LEU A 10 21.91 25.78 0.10
C LEU A 10 22.63 27.13 0.07
N LYS A 11 23.05 27.58 -1.13
CA LYS A 11 23.69 28.90 -1.31
C LYS A 11 22.77 30.05 -0.89
N LYS A 12 21.47 29.98 -1.21
CA LYS A 12 20.47 30.97 -0.78
C LYS A 12 20.27 30.99 0.73
N LEU A 13 20.39 29.84 1.39
CA LEU A 13 20.29 29.71 2.84
C LEU A 13 21.60 30.07 3.57
N GLY A 14 22.70 30.30 2.85
CA GLY A 14 24.03 30.50 3.45
C GLY A 14 24.55 29.25 4.17
N TRP A 15 24.21 28.06 3.66
CA TRP A 15 24.60 26.79 4.26
C TRP A 15 25.75 26.16 3.48
N ASP A 16 26.97 26.25 4.02
CA ASP A 16 28.16 25.63 3.41
C ASP A 16 28.18 24.10 3.55
N SER A 17 27.48 23.57 4.55
CA SER A 17 27.37 22.14 4.84
C SER A 17 26.05 21.83 5.52
N LEU A 18 25.56 20.60 5.32
CA LEU A 18 24.39 20.07 6.02
C LEU A 18 24.83 19.24 7.23
N ASP A 19 24.01 19.26 8.29
CA ASP A 19 24.15 18.35 9.43
C ASP A 19 23.58 16.98 9.07
N VAL A 20 22.46 16.96 8.36
CA VAL A 20 21.74 15.74 7.99
C VAL A 20 21.35 15.76 6.51
N ILE A 21 21.53 14.64 5.81
CA ILE A 21 20.97 14.42 4.48
C ILE A 21 20.03 13.22 4.54
N LEU A 22 18.78 13.41 4.14
CA LEU A 22 17.76 12.36 4.08
C LEU A 22 17.61 11.87 2.64
N VAL A 23 17.79 10.57 2.41
CA VAL A 23 17.64 9.90 1.13
C VAL A 23 16.34 9.11 1.10
N SER A 24 15.49 9.34 0.10
CA SER A 24 14.16 8.74 0.01
C SER A 24 13.94 7.95 -1.28
N GLY A 25 13.19 6.85 -1.19
CA GLY A 25 12.67 6.09 -2.34
C GLY A 25 11.45 6.71 -3.01
N ASP A 26 10.77 7.65 -2.34
CA ASP A 26 9.73 8.49 -2.94
C ASP A 26 10.33 9.79 -3.47
N THR A 27 9.63 10.43 -4.40
CA THR A 27 9.86 11.85 -4.69
C THR A 27 9.62 12.73 -3.46
N TYR A 28 10.23 13.91 -3.42
CA TYR A 28 10.03 14.82 -2.29
C TYR A 28 8.67 15.53 -2.42
N ILE A 29 7.71 15.02 -1.67
CA ILE A 29 6.43 15.65 -1.39
C ILE A 29 6.51 16.27 0.00
N ASP A 30 6.37 17.59 0.08
CA ASP A 30 6.39 18.30 1.36
C ASP A 30 4.98 18.30 1.98
N SER A 31 4.66 17.24 2.70
CA SER A 31 3.32 16.98 3.25
C SER A 31 3.43 16.16 4.54
N PRO A 32 2.47 16.29 5.49
CA PRO A 32 2.42 15.48 6.69
C PRO A 32 2.19 13.97 6.43
N TYR A 33 1.88 13.56 5.20
CA TYR A 33 1.84 12.14 4.81
C TYR A 33 3.23 11.56 4.50
N SER A 34 4.22 12.42 4.20
CA SER A 34 5.56 11.99 3.89
C SER A 34 6.41 11.91 5.16
N GLY A 35 6.77 10.69 5.56
CA GLY A 35 7.63 10.46 6.73
C GLY A 35 8.98 11.19 6.64
N VAL A 36 9.57 11.29 5.43
CA VAL A 36 10.83 12.03 5.24
C VAL A 36 10.65 13.54 5.40
N ALA A 37 9.52 14.10 4.96
CA ALA A 37 9.21 15.51 5.17
C ALA A 37 8.96 15.80 6.66
N LEU A 38 8.18 14.96 7.33
CA LEU A 38 7.91 15.05 8.78
C LEU A 38 9.21 15.08 9.59
N ILE A 39 10.11 14.13 9.35
CA ILE A 39 11.39 14.03 10.05
C ILE A 39 12.31 15.21 9.70
N GLY A 40 12.36 15.60 8.42
CA GLY A 40 13.18 16.73 7.98
C GLY A 40 12.75 18.07 8.59
N HIS A 41 11.45 18.34 8.69
CA HIS A 41 10.94 19.55 9.35
C HIS A 41 11.20 19.55 10.86
N GLN A 42 11.12 18.39 11.51
CA GLN A 42 11.46 18.26 12.93
C GLN A 42 12.93 18.56 13.19
N LEU A 43 13.85 18.04 12.35
CA LEU A 43 15.28 18.32 12.44
C LEU A 43 15.58 19.81 12.23
N ILE A 44 14.98 20.45 11.22
CA ILE A 44 15.16 21.89 10.98
C ILE A 44 14.66 22.72 12.15
N ARG A 45 13.49 22.39 12.70
CA ARG A 45 12.95 23.08 13.88
C ARG A 45 13.82 22.90 15.13
N ALA A 46 14.50 21.77 15.26
CA ALA A 46 15.48 21.52 16.31
C ALA A 46 16.85 22.21 16.04
N GLY A 47 16.98 22.96 14.95
CA GLY A 47 18.17 23.76 14.63
C GLY A 47 19.19 23.07 13.73
N TYR A 48 18.87 21.91 13.16
CA TYR A 48 19.79 21.16 12.29
C TYR A 48 19.62 21.54 10.81
N LYS A 49 20.74 21.77 10.12
CA LYS A 49 20.74 22.00 8.67
C LYS A 49 20.46 20.69 7.95
N THR A 50 19.25 20.54 7.41
CA THR A 50 18.80 19.28 6.78
C THR A 50 18.45 19.47 5.32
N GLY A 51 18.87 18.53 4.47
CA GLY A 51 18.50 18.46 3.06
C GLY A 51 17.92 17.11 2.66
N ILE A 52 17.20 17.06 1.54
CA ILE A 52 16.57 15.83 1.03
C ILE A 52 17.13 15.47 -0.34
N ILE A 53 17.48 14.19 -0.53
CA ILE A 53 17.78 13.57 -1.82
C ILE A 53 16.74 12.49 -2.11
N ALA A 54 15.73 12.81 -2.90
CA ALA A 54 14.71 11.87 -3.31
C ALA A 54 15.08 11.17 -4.63
N GLN A 55 14.87 9.86 -4.68
CA GLN A 55 15.05 9.00 -5.86
C GLN A 55 16.36 9.23 -6.62
N PRO A 56 17.53 9.21 -5.95
CA PRO A 56 18.80 9.44 -6.63
C PRO A 56 19.06 8.35 -7.68
N ASN A 57 19.67 8.74 -8.79
CA ASN A 57 20.17 7.79 -9.75
C ASN A 57 21.20 6.84 -9.09
N THR A 58 20.97 5.53 -9.23
CA THR A 58 21.77 4.50 -8.55
C THR A 58 23.02 4.07 -9.34
N THR A 59 23.18 4.55 -10.57
CA THR A 59 24.29 4.18 -11.45
C THR A 59 25.41 5.21 -11.49
N ASN A 60 25.18 6.45 -11.02
CA ASN A 60 26.17 7.52 -11.03
C ASN A 60 26.25 8.27 -9.69
N TYR A 61 27.24 9.17 -9.59
CA TYR A 61 27.53 9.95 -8.38
C TYR A 61 26.71 11.25 -8.28
N ILE A 62 26.21 11.77 -9.40
CA ILE A 62 25.74 13.15 -9.54
C ILE A 62 24.62 13.47 -8.54
N ASP A 63 23.61 12.61 -8.47
CA ASP A 63 22.45 12.86 -7.60
C ASP A 63 22.77 12.71 -6.12
N ILE A 64 23.49 11.66 -5.74
CA ILE A 64 23.76 11.37 -4.32
C ILE A 64 24.73 12.39 -3.71
N ALA A 65 25.52 13.06 -4.53
CA ALA A 65 26.53 14.03 -4.11
C ALA A 65 26.12 15.49 -4.19
N ARG A 66 24.96 15.79 -4.77
CA ARG A 66 24.59 17.18 -5.08
C ARG A 66 24.48 18.08 -3.84
N LEU A 67 24.27 17.52 -2.65
CA LEU A 67 24.19 18.28 -1.40
C LEU A 67 25.46 18.15 -0.54
N GLY A 68 26.53 17.57 -1.08
CA GLY A 68 27.76 17.27 -0.34
C GLY A 68 27.60 16.08 0.61
N VAL A 69 28.30 16.14 1.74
CA VAL A 69 28.32 15.09 2.78
C VAL A 69 27.79 15.68 4.09
N PRO A 70 26.91 14.99 4.82
CA PRO A 70 26.38 15.49 6.08
C PRO A 70 27.43 15.40 7.19
N ARG A 71 27.34 16.30 8.17
CA ARG A 71 28.22 16.30 9.35
C ARG A 71 27.83 15.26 10.40
N LEU A 72 26.54 14.99 10.59
CA LEU A 72 26.03 14.12 11.65
C LEU A 72 25.65 12.74 11.13
N PHE A 73 24.76 12.63 10.15
CA PHE A 73 24.37 11.33 9.57
C PHE A 73 23.66 11.43 8.22
N TRP A 74 23.69 10.32 7.48
CA TRP A 74 22.80 10.05 6.36
C TRP A 74 21.55 9.33 6.86
N GLY A 75 20.36 9.87 6.65
CA GLY A 75 19.10 9.15 6.88
C GLY A 75 18.65 8.47 5.59
N VAL A 76 18.29 7.18 5.62
CA VAL A 76 17.91 6.43 4.41
C VAL A 76 16.57 5.73 4.61
N THR A 77 15.64 5.95 3.68
CA THR A 77 14.33 5.29 3.66
C THR A 77 13.88 4.89 2.26
N ALA A 78 13.06 3.84 2.17
CA ALA A 78 12.40 3.41 0.94
C ALA A 78 11.20 4.28 0.53
N GLY A 79 10.79 5.22 1.40
CA GLY A 79 9.61 6.06 1.23
C GLY A 79 8.47 5.65 2.17
N MET A 80 7.26 6.08 1.84
CA MET A 80 6.00 5.82 2.55
C MET A 80 5.55 4.36 2.42
N VAL A 81 6.03 3.65 1.40
CA VAL A 81 5.70 2.24 1.13
C VAL A 81 6.99 1.43 0.99
N ASP A 82 6.92 0.15 1.35
CA ASP A 82 7.96 -0.84 1.07
C ASP A 82 8.30 -0.88 -0.43
N SER A 83 9.59 -0.85 -0.79
CA SER A 83 9.97 -0.76 -2.21
C SER A 83 9.61 -2.01 -3.00
N MET A 84 9.59 -3.18 -2.37
CA MET A 84 9.21 -4.41 -3.06
C MET A 84 7.70 -4.44 -3.34
N VAL A 85 6.88 -3.96 -2.40
CA VAL A 85 5.43 -3.79 -2.58
C VAL A 85 5.12 -2.73 -3.64
N ALA A 86 5.86 -1.61 -3.63
CA ALA A 86 5.73 -0.56 -4.64
C ALA A 86 6.15 -1.03 -6.04
N ASN A 87 7.07 -1.99 -6.14
CA ASN A 87 7.65 -2.43 -7.40
C ASN A 87 7.03 -3.70 -7.98
N THR A 88 6.30 -4.49 -7.17
CA THR A 88 5.77 -5.77 -7.61
C THR A 88 4.31 -6.00 -7.22
N THR A 89 3.62 -6.84 -7.98
CA THR A 89 2.29 -7.34 -7.64
C THR A 89 2.37 -8.51 -6.66
N ALA A 90 1.22 -8.97 -6.15
CA ALA A 90 1.15 -10.15 -5.27
C ALA A 90 1.66 -11.44 -5.92
N LEU A 91 1.69 -11.47 -7.26
CA LEU A 91 2.21 -12.57 -8.08
C LEU A 91 3.67 -12.33 -8.52
N GLY A 92 4.38 -11.37 -7.90
CA GLY A 92 5.78 -11.07 -8.20
C GLY A 92 6.03 -10.37 -9.55
N LYS A 93 4.99 -9.95 -10.27
CA LYS A 93 5.16 -9.24 -11.55
C LYS A 93 5.59 -7.79 -11.30
N PRO A 94 6.54 -7.23 -12.06
CA PRO A 94 6.90 -5.82 -11.95
C PRO A 94 5.72 -4.89 -12.29
N ARG A 95 5.49 -3.90 -11.42
CA ARG A 95 4.54 -2.81 -11.67
C ARG A 95 5.14 -1.82 -12.67
N ARG A 96 4.30 -1.30 -13.57
CA ARG A 96 4.72 -0.29 -14.56
C ARG A 96 4.67 1.13 -14.00
N MET A 97 3.81 1.35 -13.02
CA MET A 97 3.52 2.65 -12.44
C MET A 97 3.92 2.70 -10.96
N ASP A 98 4.41 3.84 -10.51
CA ASP A 98 4.63 4.20 -9.10
C ASP A 98 4.06 5.60 -8.87
N ASP A 99 3.03 5.69 -8.02
CA ASP A 99 2.31 6.93 -7.77
C ASP A 99 3.16 8.01 -7.07
N ASN A 100 4.28 7.62 -6.45
CA ASN A 100 5.22 8.52 -5.77
C ASN A 100 6.44 8.89 -6.63
N THR A 101 6.43 8.55 -7.92
CA THR A 101 7.48 8.91 -8.87
C THR A 101 6.99 9.99 -9.84
N PRO A 102 7.77 11.05 -10.15
CA PRO A 102 7.38 12.05 -11.14
C PRO A 102 7.22 11.43 -12.53
N GLY A 103 6.08 11.68 -13.17
CA GLY A 103 5.67 11.05 -14.43
C GLY A 103 5.09 9.65 -14.24
N GLY A 104 5.01 9.15 -13.00
CA GLY A 104 4.40 7.87 -12.64
C GLY A 104 5.16 6.62 -13.08
N LEU A 105 6.28 6.74 -13.80
CA LEU A 105 7.04 5.58 -14.31
C LEU A 105 7.77 4.86 -13.17
N ASN A 106 7.56 3.56 -13.02
CA ASN A 106 8.27 2.77 -12.01
C ASN A 106 9.67 2.37 -12.48
N ASN A 107 10.59 3.34 -12.50
CA ASN A 107 11.99 3.14 -12.91
C ASN A 107 13.00 3.86 -12.00
N ARG A 108 12.54 4.54 -10.94
CA ARG A 108 13.40 5.34 -10.05
C ARG A 108 13.61 4.71 -8.68
N ARG A 109 12.58 4.13 -8.06
CA ARG A 109 12.69 3.42 -6.78
C ARG A 109 13.24 2.02 -7.01
N PRO A 110 14.47 1.69 -6.58
CA PRO A 110 15.00 0.35 -6.79
C PRO A 110 14.39 -0.64 -5.79
N ASN A 111 14.41 -1.93 -6.14
CA ASN A 111 14.05 -3.01 -5.23
C ASN A 111 14.99 -3.02 -4.01
N ARG A 112 14.42 -3.14 -2.81
CA ARG A 112 15.13 -3.00 -1.52
C ARG A 112 15.88 -1.67 -1.45
N ALA A 113 15.14 -0.58 -1.68
CA ALA A 113 15.69 0.76 -1.83
C ALA A 113 16.65 1.16 -0.70
N THR A 114 16.32 0.80 0.54
CA THR A 114 17.17 1.08 1.71
C THR A 114 18.57 0.48 1.56
N LEU A 115 18.67 -0.77 1.07
CA LEU A 115 19.92 -1.46 0.80
C LEU A 115 20.70 -0.78 -0.34
N VAL A 116 20.02 -0.47 -1.43
CA VAL A 116 20.63 0.11 -2.63
C VAL A 116 21.20 1.49 -2.35
N TYR A 117 20.46 2.35 -1.65
CA TYR A 117 20.92 3.70 -1.32
C TYR A 117 22.05 3.70 -0.28
N THR A 118 22.01 2.79 0.69
CA THR A 118 23.15 2.60 1.62
C THR A 118 24.42 2.22 0.87
N ASN A 119 24.32 1.26 -0.05
CA ASN A 119 25.44 0.85 -0.89
C ASN A 119 25.92 1.98 -1.84
N LEU A 120 25.00 2.80 -2.34
CA LEU A 120 25.32 3.97 -3.17
C LEU A 120 26.16 4.98 -2.38
N ILE A 121 25.75 5.31 -1.15
CA ILE A 121 26.52 6.20 -0.26
C ILE A 121 27.91 5.61 0.00
N ARG A 122 27.99 4.35 0.44
CA ARG A 122 29.28 3.70 0.75
C ARG A 122 30.18 3.51 -0.48
N ARG A 123 29.61 3.41 -1.68
CA ARG A 123 30.38 3.33 -2.93
C ARG A 123 31.17 4.60 -3.15
N TRP A 124 30.52 5.75 -2.99
CA TRP A 124 31.05 7.05 -3.40
C TRP A 124 31.67 7.87 -2.26
N PHE A 125 31.25 7.65 -1.02
CA PHE A 125 31.77 8.34 0.15
C PHE A 125 32.47 7.34 1.07
N LYS A 126 33.78 7.51 1.23
CA LYS A 126 34.60 6.77 2.20
C LYS A 126 34.75 7.60 3.47
N ASN A 127 34.81 6.94 4.63
CA ASN A 127 34.94 7.60 5.94
C ASN A 127 33.93 8.75 6.14
N THR A 128 32.67 8.48 5.79
CA THR A 128 31.57 9.44 5.90
C THR A 128 30.88 9.32 7.27
N ALA A 129 30.06 10.33 7.62
CA ALA A 129 29.09 10.26 8.70
C ALA A 129 28.26 8.96 8.67
N PRO A 130 27.80 8.46 9.84
CA PRO A 130 27.05 7.22 9.96
C PRO A 130 25.79 7.21 9.08
N ILE A 131 25.39 6.00 8.66
CA ILE A 131 24.16 5.77 7.91
C ILE A 131 23.09 5.21 8.85
N VAL A 132 21.94 5.88 8.88
CA VAL A 132 20.79 5.58 9.74
C VAL A 132 19.61 5.18 8.87
N LEU A 133 19.13 3.95 9.03
CA LEU A 133 17.97 3.46 8.29
C LEU A 133 16.67 3.84 8.98
N GLY A 134 15.61 4.08 8.22
CA GLY A 134 14.28 4.38 8.77
C GLY A 134 13.12 4.09 7.81
N GLY A 135 11.91 4.27 8.33
CA GLY A 135 10.66 4.01 7.61
C GLY A 135 10.22 2.54 7.65
N ILE A 136 9.12 2.25 6.95
CA ILE A 136 8.41 0.96 7.06
C ILE A 136 9.26 -0.22 6.56
N GLU A 137 10.01 -0.04 5.45
CA GLU A 137 10.86 -1.10 4.88
C GLU A 137 11.95 -1.56 5.85
N ALA A 138 12.65 -0.60 6.48
CA ALA A 138 13.70 -0.89 7.44
C ALA A 138 13.11 -1.46 8.74
N SER A 139 12.05 -0.83 9.25
CA SER A 139 11.38 -1.26 10.48
C SER A 139 10.99 -2.73 10.41
N LEU A 140 10.30 -3.17 9.35
CA LEU A 140 9.83 -4.55 9.20
C LEU A 140 10.92 -5.57 8.86
N ARG A 141 12.18 -5.14 8.70
CA ARG A 141 13.34 -6.00 8.44
C ARG A 141 14.45 -5.87 9.48
N ARG A 142 14.12 -5.30 10.64
CA ARG A 142 15.09 -5.03 11.73
C ARG A 142 15.68 -6.29 12.37
N LEU A 143 14.98 -7.41 12.28
CA LEU A 143 15.42 -8.75 12.73
C LEU A 143 15.20 -9.78 11.62
N SER A 144 15.48 -11.04 11.91
CA SER A 144 15.25 -12.14 10.97
C SER A 144 13.78 -12.18 10.53
N HIS A 145 13.55 -12.30 9.23
CA HIS A 145 12.23 -12.23 8.62
C HIS A 145 12.15 -13.12 7.39
N TYR A 146 10.93 -13.55 7.05
CA TYR A 146 10.67 -14.16 5.76
C TYR A 146 10.58 -13.08 4.68
N ASP A 147 11.36 -13.24 3.61
CA ASP A 147 11.29 -12.40 2.41
C ASP A 147 10.60 -13.19 1.29
N PHE A 148 9.40 -12.73 0.93
CA PHE A 148 8.57 -13.37 -0.09
C PHE A 148 9.25 -13.42 -1.45
N TRP A 149 9.97 -12.36 -1.82
CA TRP A 149 10.55 -12.19 -3.14
C TRP A 149 11.78 -13.06 -3.40
N SER A 150 12.59 -13.35 -2.36
CA SER A 150 13.64 -14.37 -2.44
C SER A 150 13.18 -15.75 -1.98
N ASN A 151 11.93 -15.87 -1.51
CA ASN A 151 11.35 -17.07 -0.91
C ASN A 151 12.30 -17.73 0.11
N SER A 152 12.87 -16.92 1.00
CA SER A 152 13.86 -17.36 1.98
C SER A 152 13.72 -16.59 3.28
N LEU A 153 14.25 -17.13 4.37
CA LEU A 153 14.55 -16.29 5.52
C LEU A 153 15.72 -15.37 5.17
N ARG A 154 15.67 -14.16 5.71
CA ARG A 154 16.76 -13.18 5.64
C ARG A 154 17.06 -12.70 7.04
N ARG A 155 18.34 -12.46 7.30
CA ARG A 155 18.82 -11.75 8.50
C ARG A 155 18.39 -10.28 8.46
N SER A 156 18.69 -9.55 9.53
CA SER A 156 18.40 -8.11 9.64
C SER A 156 18.96 -7.31 8.46
N VAL A 157 18.19 -6.35 7.96
CA VAL A 157 18.63 -5.39 6.94
C VAL A 157 19.85 -4.58 7.40
N LEU A 158 20.07 -4.43 8.71
CA LEU A 158 21.23 -3.75 9.27
C LEU A 158 22.54 -4.49 8.94
N LEU A 159 22.51 -5.83 8.96
CA LEU A 159 23.66 -6.67 8.58
C LEU A 159 23.91 -6.62 7.06
N ASP A 160 22.84 -6.68 6.26
CA ASP A 160 22.93 -6.72 4.80
C ASP A 160 23.39 -5.38 4.21
N SER A 161 22.88 -4.28 4.74
CA SER A 161 23.23 -2.91 4.31
C SER A 161 24.55 -2.42 4.88
N LYS A 162 24.99 -3.02 6.00
CA LYS A 162 26.10 -2.51 6.81
C LYS A 162 25.86 -1.07 7.24
N ALA A 163 24.61 -0.64 7.43
CA ALA A 163 24.33 0.66 8.04
C ALA A 163 24.76 0.65 9.53
N ASP A 164 24.95 1.83 10.09
CA ASP A 164 25.45 2.00 11.46
C ASP A 164 24.32 1.85 12.47
N TYR A 165 23.16 2.45 12.16
CA TYR A 165 21.96 2.41 12.99
C TYR A 165 20.69 2.16 12.17
N LEU A 166 19.63 1.71 12.82
CA LEU A 166 18.28 1.66 12.28
C LEU A 166 17.31 2.19 13.33
N LEU A 167 16.53 3.21 12.99
CA LEU A 167 15.42 3.68 13.81
C LEU A 167 14.12 3.06 13.30
N TYR A 168 13.41 2.32 14.15
CA TYR A 168 12.19 1.62 13.78
C TYR A 168 10.94 2.26 14.38
N GLY A 169 9.83 2.09 13.67
CA GLY A 169 8.53 2.66 14.04
C GLY A 169 8.48 4.18 13.85
N MET A 170 7.73 4.86 14.72
CA MET A 170 7.63 6.32 14.71
C MET A 170 8.83 6.94 15.42
N ALA A 171 9.82 7.37 14.62
CA ALA A 171 11.13 7.80 15.11
C ALA A 171 11.21 9.31 15.47
N ASP A 172 10.07 10.00 15.67
CA ASP A 172 10.00 11.45 15.90
C ASP A 172 10.92 11.92 17.05
N LYS A 173 10.92 11.21 18.18
CA LYS A 173 11.81 11.51 19.32
C LYS A 173 13.23 10.99 19.10
N SER A 174 13.35 9.74 18.69
CA SER A 174 14.63 9.03 18.58
C SER A 174 15.58 9.67 17.58
N ILE A 175 15.06 10.27 16.49
CA ILE A 175 15.90 10.95 15.49
C ILE A 175 16.53 12.23 16.05
N LEU A 176 15.80 12.97 16.89
CA LEU A 176 16.28 14.20 17.51
C LEU A 176 17.32 13.87 18.59
N GLU A 177 17.04 12.84 19.41
CA GLU A 177 17.99 12.32 20.40
C GLU A 177 19.28 11.82 19.73
N LEU A 178 19.16 11.11 18.61
CA LEU A 178 20.31 10.65 17.83
C LEU A 178 21.13 11.82 17.28
N ALA A 179 20.48 12.83 16.71
CA ALA A 179 21.15 14.01 16.18
C ALA A 179 21.94 14.74 17.28
N GLU A 180 21.35 14.92 18.46
CA GLU A 180 21.99 15.60 19.59
C GLU A 180 23.18 14.78 20.13
N ILE A 181 23.01 13.48 20.34
CA ILE A 181 24.09 12.61 20.81
C ILE A 181 25.26 12.59 19.83
N LEU A 182 25.01 12.49 18.52
CA LEU A 182 26.06 12.51 17.51
C LEU A 182 26.76 13.87 17.44
N LYS A 183 26.03 14.97 17.58
CA LYS A 183 26.59 16.33 17.66
C LYS A 183 27.53 16.48 18.85
N MET A 184 27.18 15.88 20.00
CA MET A 184 27.99 15.83 21.21
C MET A 184 29.07 14.73 21.19
N ARG A 185 29.18 13.97 20.09
CA ARG A 185 30.11 12.83 19.93
C ARG A 185 29.94 11.72 20.99
N GLY A 186 28.71 11.54 21.48
CA GLY A 186 28.35 10.50 22.44
C GLY A 186 27.98 9.16 21.81
N ASP A 187 27.63 8.20 22.67
CA ASP A 187 27.20 6.85 22.27
C ASP A 187 25.66 6.76 22.15
N ALA A 188 25.18 6.59 20.91
CA ALA A 188 23.76 6.50 20.59
C ALA A 188 23.13 5.14 20.88
N ARG A 189 23.89 4.13 21.30
CA ARG A 189 23.40 2.75 21.48
C ARG A 189 22.34 2.58 22.56
N GLY A 190 22.11 3.59 23.42
CA GLY A 190 21.06 3.57 24.45
C GLY A 190 19.68 4.06 23.98
N ILE A 191 19.57 4.64 22.78
CA ILE A 191 18.35 5.33 22.32
C ILE A 191 17.19 4.33 22.13
N ARG A 192 16.00 4.69 22.61
CA ARG A 192 14.78 3.90 22.38
C ARG A 192 14.38 3.94 20.91
N GLY A 193 13.91 2.82 20.37
CA GLY A 193 13.55 2.69 18.96
C GLY A 193 14.76 2.52 18.02
N LEU A 194 15.97 2.33 18.57
CA LEU A 194 17.20 2.15 17.80
C LEU A 194 17.64 0.67 17.79
N CYS A 195 18.10 0.21 16.63
CA CYS A 195 18.82 -1.05 16.45
C CYS A 195 20.28 -0.78 16.04
N TYR A 196 21.19 -1.61 16.53
CA TYR A 196 22.63 -1.54 16.23
C TYR A 196 23.27 -2.93 16.24
N LEU A 197 24.50 -3.05 15.75
CA LEU A 197 25.27 -4.30 15.80
C LEU A 197 26.21 -4.32 17.01
N SER A 198 26.28 -5.44 17.73
CA SER A 198 27.11 -5.62 18.91
C SER A 198 27.85 -6.97 18.87
N PRO A 199 29.09 -7.09 19.39
CA PRO A 199 29.73 -8.38 19.59
C PRO A 199 29.13 -9.16 20.78
N THR A 200 28.47 -8.47 21.72
CA THR A 200 27.94 -9.05 22.96
C THR A 200 26.48 -8.65 23.19
N VAL A 201 25.79 -9.43 24.01
CA VAL A 201 24.42 -9.13 24.45
C VAL A 201 24.48 -8.13 25.62
N PRO A 202 23.77 -6.99 25.55
CA PRO A 202 23.65 -6.08 26.70
C PRO A 202 22.93 -6.75 27.88
N LYS A 203 23.25 -6.30 29.10
CA LYS A 203 22.61 -6.81 30.32
C LYS A 203 21.09 -6.62 30.27
N ASP A 204 20.34 -7.60 30.77
CA ASP A 204 18.87 -7.60 30.88
C ASP A 204 18.10 -7.64 29.54
N TYR A 205 18.80 -7.87 28.41
CA TYR A 205 18.18 -8.05 27.09
C TYR A 205 17.75 -9.50 26.89
N ILE A 206 16.66 -9.69 26.16
CA ILE A 206 16.13 -11.00 25.81
C ILE A 206 16.88 -11.50 24.57
N GLU A 207 17.62 -12.60 24.71
CA GLU A 207 18.24 -13.26 23.59
C GLU A 207 17.19 -14.07 22.80
N LEU A 208 17.11 -13.79 21.50
CA LEU A 208 16.24 -14.47 20.56
C LEU A 208 16.96 -15.67 19.95
N PRO A 209 16.23 -16.70 19.47
CA PRO A 209 16.81 -17.71 18.59
C PRO A 209 17.63 -17.07 17.47
N SER A 210 18.85 -17.59 17.25
CA SER A 210 19.76 -17.05 16.24
C SER A 210 19.17 -17.19 14.84
N PHE A 211 19.65 -16.38 13.91
CA PHE A 211 19.27 -16.49 12.51
C PHE A 211 19.47 -17.92 11.98
N GLU A 212 20.63 -18.51 12.27
CA GLU A 212 20.98 -19.87 11.83
C GLU A 212 20.05 -20.93 12.44
N ALA A 213 19.64 -20.76 13.71
CA ALA A 213 18.67 -21.65 14.34
C ALA A 213 17.27 -21.51 13.70
N CYS A 214 16.88 -20.29 13.31
CA CYS A 214 15.64 -20.05 12.58
C CYS A 214 15.66 -20.66 11.17
N GLU A 215 16.80 -20.66 10.47
CA GLU A 215 16.95 -21.31 9.17
C GLU A 215 16.80 -22.84 9.27
N LEU A 216 17.32 -23.44 10.34
CA LEU A 216 17.25 -24.88 10.56
C LEU A 216 15.89 -25.35 11.11
N SER A 217 15.11 -24.47 11.73
CA SER A 217 13.84 -24.84 12.37
C SER A 217 12.76 -23.77 12.22
N LYS A 218 11.69 -24.13 11.50
CA LYS A 218 10.44 -23.35 11.44
C LYS A 218 9.86 -23.08 12.83
N GLN A 219 10.00 -24.01 13.79
CA GLN A 219 9.53 -23.81 15.16
C GLN A 219 10.36 -22.73 15.87
N LYS A 220 11.69 -22.75 15.75
CA LYS A 220 12.54 -21.68 16.30
C LYS A 220 12.24 -20.32 15.69
N PHE A 221 11.88 -20.27 14.41
CA PHE A 221 11.42 -19.04 13.77
C PHE A 221 10.08 -18.55 14.35
N ILE A 222 9.13 -19.45 14.64
CA ILE A 222 7.88 -19.11 15.34
C ILE A 222 8.17 -18.57 16.75
N ASP A 223 9.02 -19.24 17.53
CA ASP A 223 9.37 -18.85 18.90
C ASP A 223 10.02 -17.45 18.93
N MET A 224 10.94 -17.22 17.99
CA MET A 224 11.59 -15.93 17.79
C MET A 224 10.56 -14.84 17.46
N PHE A 225 9.68 -15.10 16.48
CA PHE A 225 8.69 -14.14 16.04
C PHE A 225 7.68 -13.81 17.14
N ASN A 226 7.20 -14.80 17.90
CA ASN A 226 6.28 -14.60 19.02
C ASN A 226 6.91 -13.70 20.10
N THR A 227 8.16 -13.95 20.44
CA THR A 227 8.91 -13.12 21.40
C THR A 227 9.08 -11.70 20.87
N PHE A 228 9.48 -11.56 19.61
CA PHE A 228 9.60 -10.28 18.92
C PHE A 228 8.29 -9.49 18.89
N TYR A 229 7.18 -10.13 18.49
CA TYR A 229 5.90 -9.45 18.31
C TYR A 229 5.32 -8.99 19.64
N ALA A 230 5.41 -9.83 20.68
CA ALA A 230 4.98 -9.49 22.04
C ALA A 230 5.78 -8.34 22.67
N ASN A 231 7.00 -8.08 22.18
CA ASN A 231 7.92 -7.06 22.70
C ASN A 231 7.88 -5.74 21.89
N ASN A 232 6.71 -5.36 21.36
CA ASN A 232 6.51 -4.08 20.64
C ASN A 232 5.73 -3.02 21.43
N ASP A 233 5.34 -3.29 22.67
CA ASP A 233 4.71 -2.28 23.52
C ASP A 233 5.79 -1.39 24.19
N PRO A 234 5.73 -0.06 24.03
CA PRO A 234 6.79 0.82 24.52
C PRO A 234 6.94 0.83 26.06
N ILE A 235 5.87 0.54 26.82
CA ILE A 235 5.94 0.57 28.29
C ILE A 235 6.59 -0.72 28.83
N THR A 236 6.22 -1.88 28.28
CA THR A 236 6.62 -3.20 28.80
C THR A 236 7.80 -3.84 28.08
N ALA A 237 8.17 -3.36 26.89
CA ALA A 237 9.23 -3.96 26.09
C ALA A 237 10.60 -3.87 26.78
N LYS A 238 11.35 -4.97 26.66
CA LYS A 238 12.78 -5.04 26.99
C LYS A 238 13.62 -4.95 25.72
N GLY A 239 14.93 -4.78 25.86
CA GLY A 239 15.82 -4.91 24.73
C GLY A 239 15.85 -6.34 24.20
N LEU A 240 16.00 -6.51 22.88
CA LEU A 240 16.15 -7.82 22.23
C LEU A 240 17.56 -7.94 21.63
N ALA A 241 18.10 -9.16 21.62
CA ALA A 241 19.36 -9.47 20.95
C ALA A 241 19.20 -10.72 20.10
N GLN A 242 19.47 -10.63 18.79
CA GLN A 242 19.47 -11.80 17.90
C GLN A 242 20.86 -12.03 17.33
N LYS A 243 21.43 -13.21 17.59
CA LYS A 243 22.71 -13.62 17.00
C LYS A 243 22.55 -13.91 15.50
N SER A 244 23.51 -13.46 14.70
CA SER A 244 23.70 -13.85 13.30
C SER A 244 25.19 -13.82 12.96
N GLY A 245 25.73 -14.98 12.60
CA GLY A 245 27.16 -15.21 12.49
C GLY A 245 27.89 -14.88 13.80
N SER A 246 28.88 -13.98 13.73
CA SER A 246 29.71 -13.57 14.85
C SER A 246 29.20 -12.34 15.63
N ARG A 247 28.03 -11.79 15.26
CA ARG A 247 27.50 -10.56 15.85
C ARG A 247 26.05 -10.70 16.29
N TYR A 248 25.64 -9.82 17.18
CA TYR A 248 24.27 -9.63 17.62
C TYR A 248 23.67 -8.40 16.95
N VAL A 249 22.43 -8.54 16.47
CA VAL A 249 21.55 -7.42 16.16
C VAL A 249 20.82 -7.08 17.45
N ILE A 250 21.09 -5.89 17.98
CA ILE A 250 20.44 -5.37 19.17
C ILE A 250 19.25 -4.51 18.74
N GLN A 251 18.11 -4.69 19.38
CA GLN A 251 16.92 -3.84 19.26
C GLN A 251 16.59 -3.28 20.64
N ASN A 252 16.70 -1.98 20.82
CA ASN A 252 16.26 -1.30 22.04
C ASN A 252 14.73 -1.24 22.09
N PRO A 253 14.12 -1.08 23.28
CA PRO A 253 12.67 -0.91 23.42
C PRO A 253 12.12 0.21 22.52
N PRO A 254 10.87 0.12 22.03
CA PRO A 254 10.31 1.11 21.09
C PRO A 254 10.29 2.53 21.66
N ALA A 255 10.32 3.55 20.79
CA ALA A 255 10.11 4.93 21.23
C ALA A 255 8.73 5.10 21.91
N MET A 256 8.65 6.00 22.89
CA MET A 256 7.38 6.31 23.52
C MET A 256 6.46 7.04 22.53
N PRO A 257 5.14 6.74 22.52
CA PRO A 257 4.19 7.45 21.68
C PRO A 257 4.20 8.95 22.00
N LEU A 258 3.81 9.76 21.01
CA LEU A 258 3.68 11.20 21.19
C LEU A 258 2.45 11.54 22.03
N THR A 259 2.56 12.55 22.88
CA THR A 259 1.39 13.20 23.49
C THR A 259 0.61 13.98 22.44
N THR A 260 -0.59 14.45 22.79
CA THR A 260 -1.41 15.27 21.88
C THR A 260 -0.70 16.58 21.51
N GLU A 261 -0.02 17.21 22.46
CA GLU A 261 0.74 18.46 22.24
C GLU A 261 1.94 18.21 21.32
N GLU A 262 2.63 17.08 21.49
CA GLU A 262 3.74 16.68 20.63
C GLU A 262 3.25 16.32 19.22
N MET A 263 2.11 15.62 19.10
CA MET A 263 1.44 15.40 17.80
C MET A 263 1.13 16.72 17.13
N ASP A 264 0.54 17.67 17.86
CA ASP A 264 0.23 18.99 17.32
C ASP A 264 1.49 19.75 16.89
N TYR A 265 2.55 19.69 17.68
CA TYR A 265 3.83 20.29 17.31
C TYR A 265 4.32 19.73 15.98
N VAL A 266 4.35 18.40 15.82
CA VAL A 266 4.81 17.71 14.61
C VAL A 266 3.95 18.08 13.40
N TYR A 267 2.62 18.00 13.52
CA TYR A 267 1.72 18.23 12.38
C TYR A 267 1.49 19.71 12.06
N ASN A 268 1.81 20.63 12.96
CA ASN A 268 1.82 22.08 12.69
C ASN A 268 3.09 22.56 11.97
N ALA A 269 3.93 21.67 11.43
CA ALA A 269 5.06 22.06 10.58
C ALA A 269 4.60 22.83 9.33
N PRO A 270 5.40 23.82 8.86
CA PRO A 270 5.01 24.69 7.75
C PRO A 270 5.18 23.98 6.39
N PHE A 271 4.43 22.88 6.21
CA PHE A 271 4.40 22.09 4.99
C PHE A 271 3.82 22.90 3.83
N GLU A 272 4.45 22.81 2.67
CA GLU A 272 3.96 23.41 1.42
C GLU A 272 2.78 22.64 0.82
N ASN A 273 2.53 21.41 1.29
CA ASN A 273 1.49 20.50 0.79
C ASN A 273 1.55 20.33 -0.74
N ALA A 274 2.78 20.17 -1.25
CA ALA A 274 3.06 20.09 -2.67
C ALA A 274 4.36 19.33 -2.97
N VAL A 275 4.49 18.86 -4.22
CA VAL A 275 5.76 18.29 -4.73
C VAL A 275 6.79 19.40 -4.85
N HIS A 276 8.01 19.17 -4.37
CA HIS A 276 9.08 20.15 -4.48
C HIS A 276 9.37 20.54 -5.95
N PRO A 277 9.61 21.83 -6.27
CA PRO A 277 9.77 22.31 -7.65
C PRO A 277 10.78 21.52 -8.49
N TYR A 278 11.93 21.17 -7.92
CA TYR A 278 12.96 20.33 -8.57
C TYR A 278 12.38 19.03 -9.17
N TYR A 279 11.56 18.29 -8.41
CA TYR A 279 10.97 17.03 -8.90
C TYR A 279 9.69 17.24 -9.71
N ARG A 280 8.92 18.30 -9.40
CA ARG A 280 7.72 18.67 -10.16
C ARG A 280 8.05 18.94 -11.63
N ALA A 281 9.22 19.52 -11.90
CA ALA A 281 9.72 19.73 -13.26
C ALA A 281 9.94 18.43 -14.05
N MET A 282 10.02 17.27 -13.37
CA MET A 282 10.22 15.96 -13.99
C MET A 282 8.92 15.23 -14.32
N GLY A 283 7.76 15.76 -13.93
CA GLY A 283 6.44 15.19 -14.25
C GLY A 283 5.44 15.26 -13.09
N GLU A 284 4.19 14.94 -13.39
CA GLU A 284 3.12 14.88 -12.39
C GLU A 284 3.32 13.70 -11.42
N VAL A 285 2.90 13.89 -10.17
CA VAL A 285 3.02 12.89 -9.10
C VAL A 285 1.61 12.51 -8.66
N ARG A 286 1.17 11.30 -9.00
CA ARG A 286 -0.21 10.83 -8.81
C ARG A 286 -0.61 10.73 -7.34
N ALA A 287 0.34 10.51 -6.44
CA ALA A 287 0.07 10.51 -5.00
C ALA A 287 -0.57 11.82 -4.51
N MET A 288 -0.32 12.95 -5.20
CA MET A 288 -0.96 14.22 -4.85
C MET A 288 -2.49 14.22 -5.04
N ASP A 289 -3.03 13.35 -5.89
CA ASP A 289 -4.48 13.27 -6.13
C ASP A 289 -5.24 12.80 -4.89
N THR A 290 -4.57 12.04 -4.02
CA THR A 290 -5.17 11.49 -2.79
C THR A 290 -4.81 12.30 -1.54
N ILE A 291 -3.61 12.90 -1.47
CA ILE A 291 -3.11 13.53 -0.23
C ILE A 291 -3.26 15.06 -0.17
N ARG A 292 -3.45 15.78 -1.29
CA ARG A 292 -3.34 17.26 -1.34
C ARG A 292 -4.28 18.01 -0.40
N ASN A 293 -5.49 17.51 -0.19
CA ASN A 293 -6.50 18.12 0.70
C ASN A 293 -6.98 17.13 1.76
N SER A 294 -6.07 16.32 2.29
CA SER A 294 -6.36 15.33 3.32
C SER A 294 -5.65 15.74 4.62
N ILE A 295 -6.26 15.47 5.77
CA ILE A 295 -5.76 15.88 7.08
C ILE A 295 -5.58 14.65 7.94
N VAL A 296 -4.36 14.41 8.43
CA VAL A 296 -4.07 13.31 9.37
C VAL A 296 -4.57 13.67 10.76
N THR A 297 -5.31 12.76 11.40
CA THR A 297 -5.86 12.97 12.75
C THR A 297 -5.10 12.23 13.84
N HIS A 298 -4.65 11.01 13.57
CA HIS A 298 -4.00 10.13 14.55
C HIS A 298 -3.08 9.10 13.90
N ARG A 299 -2.29 8.41 14.73
CA ARG A 299 -1.41 7.29 14.42
C ARG A 299 -1.75 6.09 15.31
N GLY A 300 -1.37 4.89 14.88
CA GLY A 300 -1.60 3.63 15.58
C GLY A 300 -2.91 2.94 15.18
N CYS A 301 -3.06 1.66 15.57
CA CYS A 301 -4.27 0.89 15.28
C CYS A 301 -4.54 -0.20 16.34
N TYR A 302 -5.80 -0.32 16.77
CA TYR A 302 -6.24 -1.40 17.66
C TYR A 302 -6.40 -2.76 16.98
N GLY A 303 -6.47 -2.78 15.65
CA GLY A 303 -6.91 -3.95 14.89
C GLY A 303 -5.99 -5.15 15.00
N GLU A 304 -4.68 -4.92 15.10
CA GLU A 304 -3.65 -5.96 15.16
C GLU A 304 -3.85 -7.11 14.14
N CYS A 305 -4.46 -6.81 12.99
CA CYS A 305 -4.75 -7.83 11.99
C CYS A 305 -3.46 -8.54 11.58
N ASN A 306 -3.47 -9.87 11.49
CA ASN A 306 -2.25 -10.66 11.37
C ASN A 306 -1.46 -10.40 10.08
N PHE A 307 -2.12 -9.85 9.05
CA PHE A 307 -1.53 -9.45 7.77
C PHE A 307 -1.10 -7.97 7.72
N CYS A 308 -1.35 -7.18 8.77
CA CYS A 308 -1.12 -5.75 8.79
C CYS A 308 0.16 -5.39 9.57
N ALA A 309 0.92 -4.43 9.06
CA ALA A 309 2.16 -3.94 9.67
C ALA A 309 1.96 -2.76 10.64
N ILE A 310 0.77 -2.14 10.70
CA ILE A 310 0.56 -0.91 11.48
C ILE A 310 0.87 -1.14 12.96
N ALA A 311 0.41 -2.24 13.55
CA ALA A 311 0.64 -2.51 14.97
C ALA A 311 2.13 -2.74 15.32
N SER A 312 2.94 -3.24 14.37
CA SER A 312 4.38 -3.47 14.58
C SER A 312 5.27 -2.30 14.14
N HIS A 313 4.69 -1.31 13.43
CA HIS A 313 5.36 -0.09 12.98
C HIS A 313 4.91 1.15 13.75
N GLU A 314 3.63 1.49 13.75
CA GLU A 314 3.09 2.65 14.48
C GLU A 314 2.73 2.33 15.93
N GLY A 315 2.42 1.06 16.22
CA GLY A 315 2.09 0.60 17.57
C GLY A 315 0.60 0.37 17.81
N ARG A 316 0.30 -0.16 19.00
CA ARG A 316 -1.06 -0.48 19.48
C ARG A 316 -1.71 0.66 20.27
N HIS A 317 -0.94 1.69 20.60
CA HIS A 317 -1.43 2.92 21.24
C HIS A 317 -1.91 3.87 20.17
N ILE A 318 -2.99 4.61 20.43
CA ILE A 318 -3.41 5.68 19.52
C ILE A 318 -2.85 7.00 20.04
N SER A 319 -2.07 7.67 19.21
CA SER A 319 -1.67 9.06 19.43
C SER A 319 -2.47 9.93 18.48
N TRP A 320 -3.21 10.91 18.99
CA TRP A 320 -4.05 11.79 18.19
C TRP A 320 -3.72 13.26 18.43
N ARG A 321 -3.97 14.07 17.41
CA ARG A 321 -3.89 15.53 17.45
C ARG A 321 -5.08 16.13 18.19
N SER A 322 -4.94 17.36 18.68
CA SER A 322 -6.09 18.08 19.23
C SER A 322 -7.08 18.45 18.14
N LYS A 323 -8.34 18.65 18.54
CA LYS A 323 -9.39 19.16 17.65
C LYS A 323 -8.99 20.53 17.10
N GLU A 324 -8.40 21.37 17.94
CA GLU A 324 -7.97 22.73 17.64
C GLU A 324 -6.89 22.75 16.56
N SER A 325 -5.90 21.86 16.66
CA SER A 325 -4.83 21.66 15.67
C SER A 325 -5.39 21.24 14.32
N ILE A 326 -6.34 20.30 14.29
CA ILE A 326 -6.98 19.83 13.06
C ILE A 326 -7.82 20.94 12.43
N LEU A 327 -8.61 21.68 13.23
CA LEU A 327 -9.42 22.81 12.75
C LEU A 327 -8.54 23.94 12.21
N LYS A 328 -7.38 24.19 12.82
CA LYS A 328 -6.40 25.18 12.34
C LYS A 328 -5.88 24.80 10.96
N GLU A 329 -5.48 23.55 10.75
CA GLU A 329 -5.03 23.07 9.44
C GLU A 329 -6.17 23.12 8.40
N ALA A 330 -7.38 22.69 8.77
CA ALA A 330 -8.55 22.78 7.89
C ALA A 330 -8.85 24.22 7.46
N LYS A 331 -8.71 25.20 8.37
CA LYS A 331 -8.85 26.64 8.06
C LYS A 331 -7.72 27.16 7.17
N GLN A 332 -6.49 26.69 7.36
CA GLN A 332 -5.37 27.03 6.47
C GLN A 332 -5.62 26.49 5.06
N LEU A 333 -6.04 25.23 4.94
CA LEU A 333 -6.45 24.65 3.65
C LEU A 333 -7.58 25.44 3.01
N SER A 334 -8.61 25.83 3.79
CA SER A 334 -9.75 26.58 3.26
C SER A 334 -9.42 27.99 2.77
N SER A 335 -8.31 28.56 3.25
CA SER A 335 -7.81 29.87 2.80
C SER A 335 -7.02 29.84 1.48
N ARG A 336 -6.66 28.66 0.97
CA ARG A 336 -5.90 28.54 -0.27
C ARG A 336 -6.75 28.85 -1.51
N LYS A 337 -6.19 29.58 -2.47
CA LYS A 337 -6.88 29.96 -3.72
C LYS A 337 -7.32 28.76 -4.57
N ASP A 338 -6.59 27.64 -4.50
CA ASP A 338 -6.87 26.42 -5.25
C ASP A 338 -7.82 25.45 -4.52
N PHE A 339 -8.23 25.75 -3.29
CA PHE A 339 -9.11 24.90 -2.50
C PHE A 339 -10.56 25.02 -2.97
N ARG A 340 -11.15 23.89 -3.37
CA ARG A 340 -12.52 23.83 -3.91
C ARG A 340 -13.60 23.54 -2.85
N GLY A 341 -13.26 23.72 -1.58
CA GLY A 341 -14.15 23.42 -0.47
C GLY A 341 -14.28 21.93 -0.15
N ILE A 342 -13.34 21.08 -0.56
CA ILE A 342 -13.42 19.63 -0.35
C ILE A 342 -12.17 19.15 0.38
N ILE A 343 -12.37 18.61 1.58
CA ILE A 343 -11.36 17.80 2.28
C ILE A 343 -11.58 16.35 1.85
N HIS A 344 -10.56 15.76 1.22
CA HIS A 344 -10.64 14.43 0.60
C HIS A 344 -10.63 13.29 1.62
N ASP A 345 -9.98 13.51 2.76
CA ASP A 345 -9.95 12.54 3.83
C ASP A 345 -9.64 13.21 5.17
N LEU A 346 -10.43 12.88 6.19
CA LEU A 346 -10.06 13.08 7.58
C LEU A 346 -9.46 11.76 8.09
N SER A 347 -8.14 11.71 8.05
CA SER A 347 -7.37 10.49 7.83
C SER A 347 -6.75 9.90 9.09
N GLY A 348 -6.51 8.60 9.06
CA GLY A 348 -5.75 7.84 10.05
C GLY A 348 -5.61 6.39 9.56
N PRO A 349 -4.78 5.55 10.20
CA PRO A 349 -4.64 4.15 9.79
C PRO A 349 -5.99 3.41 9.79
N THR A 350 -6.89 3.80 10.70
CA THR A 350 -8.33 3.52 10.62
C THR A 350 -9.07 4.75 11.11
N ALA A 351 -9.88 5.40 10.27
CA ALA A 351 -10.38 6.76 10.55
C ALA A 351 -11.16 6.87 11.87
N ASN A 352 -11.94 5.86 12.24
CA ASN A 352 -12.82 5.88 13.42
C ASN A 352 -12.14 5.48 14.76
N MET A 353 -10.81 5.61 14.87
CA MET A 353 -10.07 5.36 16.13
C MET A 353 -9.63 6.65 16.86
N TYR A 354 -10.14 7.81 16.47
CA TYR A 354 -9.72 9.10 17.01
C TYR A 354 -10.32 9.42 18.40
N GLY A 355 -9.47 9.88 19.32
CA GLY A 355 -9.88 10.61 20.52
C GLY A 355 -10.18 9.77 21.78
N PHE A 356 -9.80 8.50 21.80
CA PHE A 356 -9.91 7.66 22.99
C PHE A 356 -8.75 6.64 23.06
N ASP A 357 -8.46 6.13 24.26
CA ASP A 357 -7.63 4.95 24.45
C ASP A 357 -7.89 4.28 25.80
N CYS A 358 -7.45 3.03 25.96
CA CYS A 358 -7.56 2.27 27.21
C CYS A 358 -6.63 2.84 28.30
N GLU A 359 -7.20 3.26 29.44
CA GLU A 359 -6.45 3.78 30.59
C GLU A 359 -5.43 2.77 31.14
N ILE A 360 -5.79 1.49 31.23
CA ILE A 360 -4.89 0.43 31.68
C ILE A 360 -3.68 0.35 30.74
N LYS A 361 -3.92 0.43 29.42
CA LYS A 361 -2.87 0.39 28.42
C LYS A 361 -1.94 1.59 28.53
N ARG A 362 -2.47 2.80 28.78
CA ARG A 362 -1.66 4.02 28.97
C ARG A 362 -0.76 3.95 30.20
N GLN A 363 -1.19 3.28 31.26
CA GLN A 363 -0.44 3.20 32.53
C GLN A 363 0.52 2.00 32.59
N LYS A 364 0.06 0.82 32.15
CA LYS A 364 0.77 -0.47 32.33
C LYS A 364 1.26 -1.09 31.03
N GLY A 365 1.00 -0.45 29.89
CA GLY A 365 1.28 -1.01 28.57
C GLY A 365 0.18 -1.91 28.04
N ALA A 366 0.26 -2.22 26.75
CA ALA A 366 -0.73 -3.06 26.07
C ALA A 366 -0.75 -4.49 26.63
N CYS A 367 -1.94 -5.07 26.77
CA CYS A 367 -2.08 -6.43 27.30
C CYS A 367 -1.29 -7.44 26.45
N LYS A 368 -0.52 -8.30 27.10
CA LYS A 368 0.34 -9.32 26.44
C LYS A 368 -0.47 -10.36 25.67
N ASN A 369 -1.54 -10.88 26.29
CA ASN A 369 -2.29 -12.03 25.78
C ASN A 369 -3.73 -11.67 25.31
N ARG A 370 -4.01 -10.38 25.10
CA ARG A 370 -5.37 -9.92 24.74
C ARG A 370 -5.31 -8.86 23.64
N SER A 371 -6.18 -8.99 22.65
CA SER A 371 -6.43 -7.92 21.67
C SER A 371 -7.45 -6.91 22.18
N CYS A 372 -7.37 -5.68 21.70
CA CYS A 372 -8.35 -4.65 22.04
C CYS A 372 -9.71 -4.89 21.38
N ILE A 373 -9.74 -5.43 20.15
CA ILE A 373 -10.97 -5.56 19.34
C ILE A 373 -11.13 -6.92 18.66
N TYR A 374 -10.46 -7.95 19.16
CA TYR A 374 -10.59 -9.33 18.67
C TYR A 374 -10.51 -10.35 19.83
N PRO A 375 -11.34 -11.40 19.84
CA PRO A 375 -12.45 -11.67 18.91
C PRO A 375 -13.62 -10.70 19.07
N GLU A 376 -13.72 -10.08 20.25
CA GLU A 376 -14.72 -9.08 20.60
C GLU A 376 -14.04 -7.81 21.10
N VAL A 377 -14.79 -6.71 21.13
CA VAL A 377 -14.32 -5.43 21.66
C VAL A 377 -14.16 -5.51 23.17
N CYS A 378 -12.97 -5.19 23.66
CA CYS A 378 -12.66 -5.17 25.09
C CYS A 378 -13.46 -4.05 25.80
N PRO A 379 -14.26 -4.35 26.85
CA PRO A 379 -15.00 -3.33 27.58
C PRO A 379 -14.10 -2.26 28.21
N SER A 380 -12.89 -2.64 28.64
CA SER A 380 -11.91 -1.72 29.23
C SER A 380 -11.31 -0.72 28.21
N LEU A 381 -11.54 -0.92 26.91
CA LEU A 381 -11.15 0.07 25.90
C LEU A 381 -11.98 1.37 26.04
N LYS A 382 -13.15 1.31 26.67
CA LYS A 382 -14.12 2.42 26.76
C LYS A 382 -14.36 3.05 25.38
N LEU A 383 -14.59 2.18 24.40
CA LEU A 383 -14.81 2.57 23.00
C LEU A 383 -15.92 3.61 22.88
N THR A 384 -15.65 4.72 22.17
CA THR A 384 -16.64 5.75 21.84
C THR A 384 -16.28 6.42 20.51
N HIS A 385 -17.30 6.76 19.71
CA HIS A 385 -17.15 7.52 18.47
C HIS A 385 -17.45 9.01 18.64
N LEU A 386 -17.80 9.47 19.85
CA LEU A 386 -18.17 10.86 20.11
C LEU A 386 -17.07 11.86 19.68
N PRO A 387 -15.78 11.68 20.02
CA PRO A 387 -14.76 12.66 19.63
C PRO A 387 -14.60 12.80 18.12
N HIS A 388 -14.65 11.68 17.39
CA HIS A 388 -14.56 11.69 15.93
C HIS A 388 -15.81 12.29 15.28
N LEU A 389 -17.00 11.96 15.81
CA LEU A 389 -18.27 12.54 15.37
C LEU A 389 -18.28 14.08 15.50
N GLU A 390 -17.84 14.60 16.65
CA GLU A 390 -17.75 16.03 16.88
C GLU A 390 -16.70 16.72 16.01
N LEU A 391 -15.59 16.03 15.74
CA LEU A 391 -14.56 16.54 14.84
C LEU A 391 -15.08 16.65 13.41
N LEU A 392 -15.73 15.61 12.90
CA LEU A 392 -16.33 15.60 11.55
C LEU A 392 -17.30 16.77 11.35
N ARG A 393 -18.20 17.00 12.34
CA ARG A 393 -19.11 18.14 12.34
C ARG A 393 -18.38 19.48 12.37
N ALA A 394 -17.44 19.64 13.29
CA ALA A 394 -16.72 20.89 13.46
C ALA A 394 -15.93 21.28 12.19
N VAL A 395 -15.28 20.32 11.53
CA VAL A 395 -14.55 20.58 10.28
C VAL A 395 -15.51 20.90 9.14
N ARG A 396 -16.64 20.20 9.04
CA ARG A 396 -17.68 20.44 8.03
C ARG A 396 -18.28 21.84 8.13
N ASP A 397 -18.45 22.33 9.36
CA ASP A 397 -19.11 23.61 9.63
C ASP A 397 -18.14 24.82 9.49
N LEU A 398 -16.86 24.60 9.13
CA LEU A 398 -15.89 25.67 8.90
C LEU A 398 -16.19 26.48 7.63
N PRO A 399 -16.04 27.82 7.67
CA PRO A 399 -16.14 28.66 6.47
C PRO A 399 -15.17 28.23 5.36
N GLY A 400 -15.71 28.14 4.13
CA GLY A 400 -14.97 27.71 2.95
C GLY A 400 -14.93 26.20 2.75
N VAL A 401 -15.28 25.39 3.77
CA VAL A 401 -15.44 23.94 3.63
C VAL A 401 -16.87 23.63 3.17
N ARG A 402 -17.02 22.87 2.09
CA ARG A 402 -18.31 22.41 1.54
C ARG A 402 -18.55 20.93 1.84
N LYS A 403 -17.49 20.11 1.80
CA LYS A 403 -17.51 18.67 2.07
C LYS A 403 -16.25 18.23 2.77
N VAL A 404 -16.43 17.27 3.68
CA VAL A 404 -15.35 16.54 4.36
C VAL A 404 -15.67 15.07 4.15
N PHE A 405 -14.76 14.32 3.55
CA PHE A 405 -14.96 12.89 3.34
C PHE A 405 -14.15 12.05 4.32
N VAL A 406 -14.65 10.85 4.60
CA VAL A 406 -13.88 9.76 5.20
C VAL A 406 -13.49 8.81 4.06
N GLY A 407 -12.30 9.03 3.51
CA GLY A 407 -11.72 8.22 2.43
C GLY A 407 -10.91 7.04 2.93
N SER A 408 -10.41 7.12 4.17
CA SER A 408 -9.78 6.04 4.91
C SER A 408 -10.78 4.98 5.36
N GLY A 409 -10.32 3.74 5.51
CA GLY A 409 -11.16 2.63 5.99
C GLY A 409 -11.61 2.84 7.45
N ILE A 410 -12.79 2.31 7.78
CA ILE A 410 -13.33 2.26 9.14
C ILE A 410 -13.49 0.82 9.62
N ARG A 411 -13.51 0.63 10.95
CA ARG A 411 -13.86 -0.63 11.60
C ARG A 411 -15.34 -0.64 11.97
N TYR A 412 -16.15 -1.29 11.14
CA TYR A 412 -17.60 -1.40 11.29
C TYR A 412 -18.00 -2.10 12.60
N ASP A 413 -17.22 -3.07 13.05
CA ASP A 413 -17.40 -3.80 14.31
C ASP A 413 -17.27 -2.89 15.52
N MET A 414 -16.37 -1.92 15.49
CA MET A 414 -16.28 -0.90 16.52
C MET A 414 -17.52 0.01 16.51
N VAL A 415 -17.98 0.42 15.33
CA VAL A 415 -19.20 1.24 15.22
C VAL A 415 -20.41 0.50 15.80
N MET A 416 -20.54 -0.81 15.54
CA MET A 416 -21.65 -1.62 16.06
C MET A 416 -21.50 -1.96 17.55
N ALA A 417 -20.27 -1.97 18.08
CA ALA A 417 -19.99 -2.17 19.50
C ALA A 417 -20.29 -0.90 20.33
N ASP A 418 -20.17 0.29 19.76
CA ASP A 418 -20.51 1.55 20.41
C ASP A 418 -22.04 1.73 20.50
N LYS A 419 -22.60 1.34 21.64
CA LYS A 419 -24.05 1.40 21.87
C LYS A 419 -24.58 2.81 22.10
N LEU A 420 -23.73 3.77 22.48
CA LEU A 420 -24.14 5.13 22.81
C LEU A 420 -24.11 6.05 21.58
N HIS A 421 -23.03 5.98 20.79
CA HIS A 421 -22.79 6.93 19.70
C HIS A 421 -22.69 6.26 18.33
N GLY A 422 -22.64 4.94 18.24
CA GLY A 422 -22.49 4.21 16.97
C GLY A 422 -23.58 4.54 15.95
N ARG A 423 -24.85 4.59 16.36
CA ARG A 423 -25.97 4.97 15.45
C ARG A 423 -25.89 6.43 15.00
N ALA A 424 -25.57 7.35 15.89
CA ALA A 424 -25.38 8.76 15.55
C ALA A 424 -24.20 8.94 14.59
N TYR A 425 -23.14 8.16 14.78
CA TYR A 425 -21.97 8.14 13.90
C TYR A 425 -22.33 7.65 12.49
N VAL A 426 -23.08 6.54 12.34
CA VAL A 426 -23.52 6.06 11.02
C VAL A 426 -24.37 7.11 10.30
N ARG A 427 -25.31 7.74 11.01
CA ARG A 427 -26.15 8.81 10.46
C ARG A 427 -25.32 9.97 9.92
N GLU A 428 -24.39 10.48 10.72
CA GLU A 428 -23.51 11.58 10.30
C GLU A 428 -22.64 11.17 9.10
N LEU A 429 -22.04 9.98 9.17
CA LEU A 429 -21.16 9.45 8.14
C LEU A 429 -21.89 9.34 6.79
N ALA A 430 -23.04 8.67 6.76
CA ALA A 430 -23.83 8.48 5.54
C ALA A 430 -24.38 9.81 4.99
N GLY A 431 -24.96 10.64 5.87
CA GLY A 431 -25.59 11.90 5.47
C GLY A 431 -24.61 12.94 4.92
N HIS A 432 -23.34 12.94 5.36
CA HIS A 432 -22.44 14.07 5.09
C HIS A 432 -21.04 13.71 4.58
N HIS A 433 -20.49 12.55 4.95
CA HIS A 433 -19.05 12.27 4.83
C HIS A 433 -18.67 11.15 3.88
N VAL A 434 -19.62 10.66 3.08
CA VAL A 434 -19.38 9.65 2.03
C VAL A 434 -19.58 10.27 0.65
N SER A 435 -18.57 10.14 -0.23
CA SER A 435 -18.56 10.72 -1.59
C SER A 435 -19.31 9.86 -2.62
N GLY A 436 -20.21 8.98 -2.17
CA GLY A 436 -20.91 7.98 -2.98
C GLY A 436 -20.51 6.53 -2.66
N GLN A 437 -19.24 6.30 -2.30
CA GLN A 437 -18.76 4.97 -1.91
C GLN A 437 -18.05 5.04 -0.55
N LEU A 438 -18.41 4.13 0.35
CA LEU A 438 -17.71 3.92 1.61
C LEU A 438 -16.94 2.60 1.56
N LYS A 439 -15.66 2.65 1.90
CA LYS A 439 -14.76 1.50 1.87
C LYS A 439 -14.79 0.75 3.20
N LEU A 440 -15.09 -0.53 3.15
CA LEU A 440 -15.04 -1.45 4.29
C LEU A 440 -14.07 -2.59 4.01
N ALA A 441 -13.43 -3.08 5.07
CA ALA A 441 -12.39 -4.10 4.99
C ALA A 441 -12.77 -5.35 5.80
N PRO A 442 -13.78 -6.14 5.36
CA PRO A 442 -14.08 -7.42 5.99
C PRO A 442 -13.05 -8.49 5.65
N GLU A 443 -12.39 -8.38 4.49
CA GLU A 443 -11.34 -9.26 3.95
C GLU A 443 -11.77 -10.70 3.63
N HIS A 444 -12.64 -11.32 4.44
CA HIS A 444 -13.22 -12.64 4.21
C HIS A 444 -14.58 -12.79 4.95
N SER A 445 -15.24 -13.93 4.76
CA SER A 445 -16.47 -14.35 5.47
C SER A 445 -16.28 -15.55 6.39
N GLU A 446 -15.23 -16.35 6.18
CA GLU A 446 -15.17 -17.71 6.69
C GLU A 446 -14.48 -17.73 8.07
N PRO A 447 -15.09 -18.32 9.11
CA PRO A 447 -14.58 -18.27 10.49
C PRO A 447 -13.13 -18.74 10.66
N ASN A 448 -12.75 -19.84 10.01
CA ASN A 448 -11.38 -20.37 10.00
C ASN A 448 -10.37 -19.37 9.40
N VAL A 449 -10.72 -18.72 8.30
CA VAL A 449 -9.85 -17.74 7.64
C VAL A 449 -9.80 -16.43 8.43
N LEU A 450 -10.94 -15.95 8.93
CA LEU A 450 -11.05 -14.75 9.75
C LEU A 450 -10.27 -14.89 11.07
N ALA A 451 -10.24 -16.08 11.66
CA ALA A 451 -9.39 -16.38 12.82
C ALA A 451 -7.90 -16.25 12.49
N CYS A 452 -7.46 -16.79 11.34
CA CYS A 452 -6.08 -16.63 10.85
C CYS A 452 -5.75 -15.15 10.56
N MET A 453 -6.71 -14.36 10.10
CA MET A 453 -6.58 -12.93 9.83
C MET A 453 -6.64 -12.05 11.09
N ARG A 454 -7.16 -12.58 12.20
CA ARG A 454 -7.54 -11.84 13.42
C ARG A 454 -8.61 -10.77 13.13
N LYS A 455 -9.71 -11.21 12.51
CA LYS A 455 -10.86 -10.38 12.13
C LYS A 455 -12.16 -10.93 12.75
N PRO A 456 -13.12 -10.08 13.12
CA PRO A 456 -14.39 -10.52 13.71
C PRO A 456 -15.26 -11.24 12.68
N HIS A 457 -16.28 -11.97 13.16
CA HIS A 457 -17.30 -12.59 12.32
C HIS A 457 -18.14 -11.56 11.52
N THR A 458 -18.88 -12.05 10.53
CA THR A 458 -19.61 -11.23 9.55
C THR A 458 -20.84 -10.51 10.10
N GLN A 459 -21.38 -10.88 11.26
CA GLN A 459 -22.61 -10.27 11.76
C GLN A 459 -22.52 -8.75 11.89
N ALA A 460 -21.43 -8.23 12.47
CA ALA A 460 -21.24 -6.80 12.60
C ALA A 460 -21.13 -6.06 11.26
N LEU A 461 -20.67 -6.74 10.20
CA LEU A 461 -20.65 -6.20 8.84
C LEU A 461 -22.07 -6.05 8.29
N LEU A 462 -22.91 -7.07 8.47
CA LEU A 462 -24.30 -7.06 8.02
C LEU A 462 -25.13 -6.01 8.76
N ASP A 463 -24.94 -5.91 10.08
CA ASP A 463 -25.59 -4.89 10.91
C ASP A 463 -25.19 -3.47 10.48
N PHE A 464 -23.89 -3.25 10.23
CA PHE A 464 -23.41 -1.97 9.72
C PHE A 464 -23.97 -1.67 8.33
N LYS A 465 -23.96 -2.65 7.41
CA LYS A 465 -24.51 -2.50 6.05
C LYS A 465 -25.98 -2.06 6.12
N LYS A 466 -26.79 -2.75 6.91
CA LYS A 466 -28.20 -2.41 7.09
C LYS A 466 -28.38 -1.01 7.65
N ALA A 467 -27.61 -0.64 8.68
CA ALA A 467 -27.67 0.70 9.26
C ALA A 467 -27.28 1.78 8.24
N PHE A 468 -26.22 1.55 7.46
CA PHE A 468 -25.75 2.48 6.44
C PHE A 468 -26.76 2.68 5.31
N GLU A 469 -27.36 1.61 4.80
CA GLU A 469 -28.38 1.66 3.74
C GLU A 469 -29.63 2.42 4.21
N LEU A 470 -30.10 2.16 5.43
CA LEU A 470 -31.24 2.86 6.03
C LEU A 470 -30.99 4.37 6.17
N GLU A 471 -29.82 4.78 6.68
CA GLU A 471 -29.51 6.21 6.81
C GLU A 471 -29.29 6.86 5.43
N SER A 472 -28.68 6.14 4.47
CA SER A 472 -28.53 6.64 3.08
C SER A 472 -29.88 6.91 2.42
N GLU A 473 -30.82 5.97 2.56
CA GLU A 473 -32.20 6.11 2.06
C GLU A 473 -32.94 7.25 2.77
N ALA A 474 -32.81 7.36 4.10
CA ALA A 474 -33.42 8.44 4.87
C ALA A 474 -32.90 9.84 4.46
N HIS A 475 -31.66 9.93 3.98
CA HIS A 475 -31.09 11.15 3.42
C HIS A 475 -31.33 11.33 1.91
N GLY A 476 -32.02 10.38 1.25
CA GLY A 476 -32.27 10.40 -0.19
C GLY A 476 -31.00 10.31 -1.03
N LEU A 477 -29.96 9.65 -0.51
CA LEU A 477 -28.65 9.50 -1.14
C LEU A 477 -28.49 8.12 -1.74
N GLU A 478 -28.02 8.06 -2.98
CA GLU A 478 -27.59 6.82 -3.61
C GLU A 478 -26.11 6.59 -3.29
N GLN A 479 -25.85 5.71 -2.34
CA GLN A 479 -24.51 5.39 -1.84
C GLN A 479 -24.31 3.88 -1.77
N TYR A 480 -23.05 3.45 -1.87
CA TYR A 480 -22.70 2.03 -1.92
C TYR A 480 -21.51 1.70 -1.02
N LEU A 481 -21.47 0.46 -0.56
CA LEU A 481 -20.32 -0.09 0.15
C LEU A 481 -19.38 -0.78 -0.84
N THR A 482 -18.10 -0.46 -0.76
CA THR A 482 -17.03 -1.16 -1.47
C THR A 482 -16.25 -1.99 -0.47
N TYR A 483 -16.07 -3.28 -0.78
CA TYR A 483 -15.45 -4.24 0.14
C TYR A 483 -14.05 -4.60 -0.32
N TYR A 484 -13.07 -4.45 0.58
CA TYR A 484 -11.76 -5.05 0.42
C TYR A 484 -11.82 -6.52 0.84
N LEU A 485 -11.51 -7.39 -0.12
CA LEU A 485 -11.54 -8.83 0.00
C LEU A 485 -10.17 -9.39 -0.40
N ILE A 486 -9.69 -10.38 0.36
CA ILE A 486 -8.38 -10.99 0.17
C ILE A 486 -8.56 -12.46 -0.21
N ALA A 487 -7.95 -12.85 -1.33
CA ALA A 487 -7.81 -14.23 -1.75
C ALA A 487 -6.45 -14.80 -1.35
N ALA A 488 -6.35 -16.12 -1.19
CA ALA A 488 -5.11 -16.85 -0.92
C ALA A 488 -4.36 -16.42 0.35
N HIS A 489 -5.09 -15.97 1.37
CA HIS A 489 -4.53 -15.80 2.71
C HIS A 489 -4.17 -17.18 3.31
N PRO A 490 -3.16 -17.30 4.19
CA PRO A 490 -2.93 -18.52 4.95
C PRO A 490 -4.19 -19.01 5.67
N GLY A 491 -4.46 -20.31 5.57
CA GLY A 491 -5.69 -20.93 6.06
C GLY A 491 -6.88 -20.90 5.09
N CYS A 492 -6.77 -20.24 3.93
CA CYS A 492 -7.84 -20.12 2.94
C CYS A 492 -7.70 -21.16 1.82
N THR A 493 -8.70 -22.04 1.71
CA THR A 493 -8.85 -23.07 0.68
C THR A 493 -9.69 -22.58 -0.51
N LYS A 494 -9.87 -23.41 -1.54
CA LYS A 494 -10.75 -23.05 -2.67
C LYS A 494 -12.22 -23.06 -2.25
N GLU A 495 -12.58 -23.96 -1.35
CA GLU A 495 -13.91 -24.10 -0.76
C GLU A 495 -14.27 -22.85 0.03
N ASP A 496 -13.34 -22.30 0.82
CA ASP A 496 -13.53 -21.03 1.53
C ASP A 496 -13.80 -19.87 0.56
N MET A 497 -13.13 -19.85 -0.61
CA MET A 497 -13.37 -18.82 -1.63
C MET A 497 -14.72 -18.97 -2.35
N ILE A 498 -15.24 -20.19 -2.47
CA ILE A 498 -16.59 -20.44 -2.99
C ILE A 498 -17.63 -19.92 -1.99
N GLN A 499 -17.46 -20.22 -0.71
CA GLN A 499 -18.35 -19.71 0.35
C GLN A 499 -18.31 -18.18 0.43
N LEU A 500 -17.12 -17.58 0.31
CA LEU A 500 -16.98 -16.13 0.23
C LEU A 500 -17.68 -15.52 -1.01
N GLN A 501 -17.65 -16.21 -2.15
CA GLN A 501 -18.42 -15.79 -3.32
C GLN A 501 -19.93 -15.80 -3.02
N GLU A 502 -20.41 -16.89 -2.43
CA GLU A 502 -21.83 -17.05 -2.10
C GLU A 502 -22.28 -15.98 -1.11
N PHE A 503 -21.52 -15.74 -0.05
CA PHE A 503 -21.76 -14.66 0.90
C PHE A 503 -21.77 -13.27 0.24
N ALA A 504 -20.81 -12.98 -0.65
CA ALA A 504 -20.76 -11.70 -1.36
C ALA A 504 -22.00 -11.50 -2.25
N ALA A 505 -22.47 -12.56 -2.91
CA ALA A 505 -23.65 -12.52 -3.77
C ALA A 505 -24.96 -12.47 -2.97
N SER A 506 -25.08 -13.25 -1.88
CA SER A 506 -26.31 -13.40 -1.11
C SER A 506 -26.49 -12.31 -0.07
N GLU A 507 -25.45 -11.95 0.68
CA GLU A 507 -25.56 -11.02 1.80
C GLU A 507 -25.13 -9.61 1.43
N LEU A 508 -23.97 -9.48 0.77
CA LEU A 508 -23.46 -8.18 0.38
C LEU A 508 -24.13 -7.64 -0.89
N LYS A 509 -24.80 -8.51 -1.66
CA LYS A 509 -25.45 -8.21 -2.94
C LYS A 509 -24.50 -7.59 -3.97
N VAL A 510 -23.22 -8.00 -3.95
CA VAL A 510 -22.20 -7.52 -4.90
C VAL A 510 -21.54 -8.68 -5.62
N MET A 511 -21.03 -8.40 -6.82
CA MET A 511 -20.05 -9.26 -7.49
C MET A 511 -18.68 -8.59 -7.34
N PRO A 512 -17.78 -9.11 -6.48
CA PRO A 512 -16.50 -8.45 -6.25
C PRO A 512 -15.67 -8.39 -7.53
N GLU A 513 -15.27 -7.18 -7.92
CA GLU A 513 -14.34 -6.96 -9.05
C GLU A 513 -12.92 -6.68 -8.57
N GLN A 514 -12.79 -6.10 -7.37
CA GLN A 514 -11.52 -5.76 -6.74
C GLN A 514 -11.25 -6.75 -5.60
N VAL A 515 -10.45 -7.77 -5.91
CA VAL A 515 -9.99 -8.76 -4.92
C VAL A 515 -8.47 -8.77 -4.95
N GLN A 516 -7.86 -8.60 -3.78
CA GLN A 516 -6.42 -8.60 -3.64
C GLN A 516 -5.93 -10.02 -3.35
N ILE A 517 -4.89 -10.47 -4.04
CA ILE A 517 -4.18 -11.68 -3.64
C ILE A 517 -3.28 -11.32 -2.47
N PHE A 518 -3.32 -12.14 -1.41
CA PHE A 518 -2.46 -11.95 -0.25
C PHE A 518 -0.97 -11.89 -0.66
N THR A 519 -0.30 -10.85 -0.20
CA THR A 519 1.14 -10.65 -0.41
C THR A 519 1.83 -10.73 0.96
N PRO A 520 2.70 -11.72 1.19
CA PRO A 520 3.43 -11.80 2.46
C PRO A 520 4.40 -10.62 2.59
N THR A 521 4.18 -9.77 3.59
CA THR A 521 5.07 -8.65 3.95
C THR A 521 5.88 -8.96 5.21
N PRO A 522 7.16 -8.56 5.30
CA PRO A 522 8.00 -8.85 6.45
C PRO A 522 7.40 -8.45 7.80
N SER A 523 7.78 -9.17 8.86
CA SER A 523 7.34 -8.91 10.24
C SER A 523 5.82 -8.88 10.47
N THR A 524 5.07 -9.75 9.77
CA THR A 524 3.63 -9.99 10.00
C THR A 524 3.35 -11.45 10.34
N TYR A 525 2.33 -11.70 11.19
CA TYR A 525 1.92 -13.06 11.55
C TYR A 525 1.43 -13.86 10.34
N ALA A 526 0.72 -13.23 9.41
CA ALA A 526 0.31 -13.89 8.18
C ALA A 526 1.51 -14.32 7.32
N SER A 527 2.61 -13.58 7.32
CA SER A 527 3.83 -14.01 6.62
C SER A 527 4.57 -15.13 7.35
N LEU A 528 4.54 -15.13 8.69
CA LEU A 528 5.00 -16.25 9.49
C LEU A 528 4.21 -17.52 9.14
N MET A 529 2.88 -17.45 9.22
CA MET A 529 1.95 -18.52 8.82
C MET A 529 2.20 -18.99 7.40
N TYR A 530 2.37 -18.05 6.46
CA TYR A 530 2.67 -18.37 5.07
C TYR A 530 3.95 -19.20 4.97
N TYR A 531 5.05 -18.77 5.59
CA TYR A 531 6.33 -19.48 5.51
C TYR A 531 6.33 -20.83 6.23
N THR A 532 5.76 -20.89 7.44
CA THR A 532 5.83 -22.08 8.29
C THR A 532 4.76 -23.12 7.98
N GLU A 533 3.66 -22.69 7.33
CA GLU A 533 2.45 -23.49 7.07
C GLU A 533 1.83 -24.00 8.39
N THR A 534 2.01 -23.22 9.44
CA THR A 534 1.58 -23.52 10.79
C THR A 534 0.93 -22.29 11.38
N ASP A 535 -0.21 -22.47 12.04
CA ASP A 535 -0.80 -21.45 12.89
C ASP A 535 0.09 -21.30 14.16
N PRO A 536 0.75 -20.15 14.35
CA PRO A 536 1.68 -19.93 15.46
C PRO A 536 1.00 -19.87 16.83
N PHE A 537 -0.33 -19.78 16.90
CA PHE A 537 -1.08 -19.72 18.16
C PHE A 537 -1.54 -21.11 18.62
N THR A 538 -1.83 -22.01 17.69
CA THR A 538 -2.32 -23.37 18.00
C THR A 538 -1.31 -24.47 17.71
N GLY A 539 -0.26 -24.18 16.95
CA GLY A 539 0.72 -25.16 16.48
C GLY A 539 0.21 -26.08 15.36
N LYS A 540 -1.06 -25.95 14.95
CA LYS A 540 -1.68 -26.79 13.92
C LYS A 540 -1.17 -26.42 12.53
N LYS A 541 -1.07 -27.42 11.65
CA LYS A 541 -0.81 -27.19 10.23
C LYS A 541 -2.00 -26.54 9.57
N ILE A 542 -1.71 -25.59 8.68
CA ILE A 542 -2.72 -24.85 7.91
C ILE A 542 -2.36 -24.88 6.43
N PHE A 543 -3.38 -24.86 5.58
CA PHE A 543 -3.18 -24.78 4.15
C PHE A 543 -2.64 -23.39 3.75
N VAL A 544 -1.67 -23.38 2.83
CA VAL A 544 -1.13 -22.14 2.26
C VAL A 544 -0.98 -22.33 0.76
N GLU A 545 -1.67 -21.51 -0.02
CA GLU A 545 -1.52 -21.53 -1.48
C GLU A 545 -0.24 -20.80 -1.90
N LYS A 546 0.75 -21.57 -2.35
CA LYS A 546 2.07 -21.06 -2.76
C LYS A 546 2.16 -20.78 -4.25
N THR A 547 1.36 -21.45 -5.06
CA THR A 547 1.49 -21.41 -6.52
C THR A 547 0.74 -20.21 -7.09
N ASP A 548 1.34 -19.53 -8.07
CA ASP A 548 0.68 -18.40 -8.74
C ASP A 548 -0.64 -18.83 -9.41
N THR A 549 -0.66 -20.03 -9.98
CA THR A 549 -1.86 -20.64 -10.58
C THR A 549 -2.94 -20.83 -9.54
N GLY A 550 -2.64 -21.41 -8.38
CA GLY A 550 -3.62 -21.63 -7.33
C GLY A 550 -4.14 -20.34 -6.71
N LYS A 551 -3.25 -19.35 -6.48
CA LYS A 551 -3.64 -18.00 -6.03
C LYS A 551 -4.60 -17.33 -7.00
N MET A 552 -4.31 -17.42 -8.30
CA MET A 552 -5.20 -16.90 -9.32
C MET A 552 -6.52 -17.68 -9.41
N GLN A 553 -6.51 -19.00 -9.25
CA GLN A 553 -7.73 -19.81 -9.20
C GLN A 553 -8.63 -19.38 -8.02
N GLN A 554 -8.06 -19.14 -6.85
CA GLN A 554 -8.81 -18.61 -5.69
C GLN A 554 -9.42 -17.23 -5.99
N LYS A 555 -8.65 -16.29 -6.54
CA LYS A 555 -9.16 -14.98 -6.99
C LYS A 555 -10.27 -15.12 -8.04
N ALA A 556 -10.13 -16.10 -8.92
CA ALA A 556 -11.07 -16.38 -9.99
C ALA A 556 -12.44 -16.85 -9.48
N LEU A 557 -12.43 -17.70 -8.44
CA LEU A 557 -13.65 -18.25 -7.84
C LEU A 557 -14.57 -17.14 -7.35
N ILE A 558 -14.06 -16.16 -6.61
CA ILE A 558 -14.85 -15.05 -6.08
C ILE A 558 -15.30 -14.04 -7.14
N THR A 559 -14.49 -13.81 -8.18
CA THR A 559 -14.81 -12.86 -9.26
C THR A 559 -15.78 -13.42 -10.31
N GLY A 560 -16.26 -14.67 -10.15
CA GLY A 560 -17.28 -15.27 -11.02
C GLY A 560 -16.71 -16.08 -12.19
N TRP A 561 -15.40 -16.36 -12.20
CA TRP A 561 -14.80 -17.23 -13.21
C TRP A 561 -14.86 -18.69 -12.77
N ARG A 562 -15.71 -19.46 -13.44
CA ARG A 562 -15.61 -20.92 -13.42
C ARG A 562 -14.86 -21.31 -14.69
N GLY A 563 -13.68 -21.93 -14.53
CA GLY A 563 -13.02 -22.61 -15.65
C GLY A 563 -14.02 -23.55 -16.34
N LYS A 564 -13.93 -23.68 -17.67
CA LYS A 564 -14.72 -24.70 -18.40
C LYS A 564 -14.60 -26.01 -17.62
N LYS A 565 -15.73 -26.61 -17.22
CA LYS A 565 -15.75 -27.98 -16.68
C LYS A 565 -14.90 -28.82 -17.63
N SER A 566 -13.80 -29.40 -17.14
CA SER A 566 -13.11 -30.45 -17.88
C SER A 566 -14.18 -31.49 -18.17
N ARG A 567 -14.44 -31.73 -19.45
CA ARG A 567 -15.30 -32.82 -19.89
C ARG A 567 -14.76 -34.06 -19.19
N GLN A 568 -15.48 -34.62 -18.23
CA GLN A 568 -15.18 -35.96 -17.74
C GLN A 568 -15.21 -36.83 -18.98
N VAL A 569 -14.06 -37.37 -19.35
CA VAL A 569 -14.00 -38.48 -20.30
C VAL A 569 -14.64 -39.63 -19.53
N ASP A 570 -15.86 -39.99 -19.91
CA ASP A 570 -16.53 -41.17 -19.37
C ASP A 570 -15.62 -42.38 -19.64
N GLU A 571 -15.15 -43.04 -18.58
CA GLU A 571 -14.38 -44.30 -18.62
C GLU A 571 -15.21 -45.51 -19.09
N ARG A 572 -16.22 -45.28 -19.95
CA ARG A 572 -17.06 -46.33 -20.55
C ARG A 572 -16.65 -46.72 -21.97
N GLU A 573 -15.67 -46.05 -22.58
CA GLU A 573 -15.13 -46.43 -23.90
C GLU A 573 -13.87 -47.32 -23.83
N ALA A 574 -13.57 -47.93 -22.68
CA ALA A 574 -12.40 -48.81 -22.52
C ALA A 574 -12.72 -50.31 -22.39
N ARG A 575 -13.97 -50.75 -22.61
CA ARG A 575 -14.32 -52.18 -22.55
C ARG A 575 -15.36 -52.60 -23.58
N GLY A 576 -14.87 -53.26 -24.63
CA GLY A 576 -15.57 -54.33 -25.33
C GLY A 576 -16.45 -53.93 -26.50
N ALA A 577 -15.98 -54.21 -27.71
CA ALA A 577 -16.71 -55.08 -28.65
C ALA A 577 -15.85 -55.35 -29.88
N ASP A 578 -15.27 -56.55 -29.88
CA ASP A 578 -15.05 -57.33 -31.09
C ASP A 578 -16.41 -57.57 -31.81
N ARG A 579 -16.32 -57.79 -33.13
CA ARG A 579 -17.34 -58.21 -34.11
C ARG A 579 -18.23 -57.15 -34.78
N GLY A 580 -18.18 -57.19 -36.13
CA GLY A 580 -19.40 -57.51 -36.88
C GLY A 580 -19.85 -56.50 -37.92
N ASP A 581 -19.93 -56.99 -39.15
CA ASP A 581 -20.31 -56.34 -40.41
C ASP A 581 -21.83 -56.03 -40.56
N LYS A 582 -22.13 -55.15 -41.53
CA LYS A 582 -23.41 -54.88 -42.25
C LYS A 582 -24.51 -53.95 -41.68
N ARG A 583 -24.73 -52.88 -42.46
CA ARG A 583 -25.98 -52.24 -42.94
C ARG A 583 -27.29 -52.52 -42.16
N SER A 584 -27.94 -51.47 -41.68
CA SER A 584 -29.32 -51.12 -42.12
C SER A 584 -29.82 -49.81 -41.50
N ASP A 585 -30.70 -49.19 -42.28
CA ASP A 585 -31.46 -47.96 -42.11
C ASP A 585 -32.32 -47.93 -40.83
N LYS A 586 -32.43 -46.76 -40.18
CA LYS A 586 -33.65 -46.38 -39.42
C LYS A 586 -33.66 -44.90 -39.04
N ARG A 587 -34.58 -44.22 -39.70
CA ARG A 587 -35.17 -42.92 -39.37
C ARG A 587 -35.80 -42.93 -37.97
N ASP A 588 -36.04 -41.71 -37.49
CA ASP A 588 -36.84 -41.33 -36.32
C ASP A 588 -36.23 -41.49 -34.92
N ARG A 589 -35.61 -40.40 -34.46
CA ARG A 589 -35.65 -39.99 -33.04
C ARG A 589 -35.98 -38.50 -32.90
N PRO A 590 -36.89 -38.10 -31.98
CA PRO A 590 -37.33 -36.72 -31.86
C PRO A 590 -36.25 -35.83 -31.24
N LYS A 591 -36.09 -34.61 -31.76
CA LYS A 591 -35.30 -33.54 -31.13
C LYS A 591 -35.95 -33.15 -29.79
N GLN A 592 -35.39 -33.60 -28.67
CA GLN A 592 -35.64 -32.97 -27.39
C GLN A 592 -35.04 -31.56 -27.41
N GLN A 593 -35.92 -30.55 -27.30
CA GLN A 593 -35.55 -29.16 -27.06
C GLN A 593 -34.84 -29.08 -25.70
N ALA A 594 -33.53 -28.83 -25.73
CA ALA A 594 -32.82 -28.36 -24.55
C ALA A 594 -33.31 -26.94 -24.25
N GLY A 595 -33.94 -26.76 -23.08
CA GLY A 595 -34.38 -25.47 -22.60
C GLY A 595 -33.20 -24.50 -22.46
N ASP A 596 -33.47 -23.23 -22.79
CA ASP A 596 -32.57 -22.10 -22.60
C ASP A 596 -32.29 -21.88 -21.11
N GLU A 597 -31.26 -22.55 -20.57
CA GLU A 597 -30.57 -22.01 -19.40
C GLU A 597 -29.75 -20.78 -19.86
N PRO A 598 -29.90 -19.61 -19.22
CA PRO A 598 -29.09 -18.45 -19.56
C PRO A 598 -27.63 -18.77 -19.28
N ARG A 599 -26.81 -18.88 -20.34
CA ARG A 599 -25.35 -18.98 -20.24
C ARG A 599 -24.85 -17.80 -19.40
N ARG A 600 -24.52 -18.06 -18.14
CA ARG A 600 -23.82 -17.09 -17.28
C ARG A 600 -22.51 -16.72 -17.98
N GLU A 601 -22.37 -15.46 -18.38
CA GLU A 601 -21.14 -14.92 -18.97
C GLU A 601 -19.95 -15.26 -18.04
N THR A 602 -19.03 -16.09 -18.52
CA THR A 602 -17.75 -16.31 -17.85
C THR A 602 -16.96 -15.01 -17.93
N ARG A 603 -16.98 -14.23 -16.85
CA ARG A 603 -16.17 -13.00 -16.75
C ARG A 603 -14.71 -13.37 -16.70
N ILE A 604 -13.90 -12.65 -17.47
CA ILE A 604 -12.49 -12.96 -17.63
C ILE A 604 -11.71 -12.39 -16.45
N VAL A 605 -11.01 -13.25 -15.71
CA VAL A 605 -10.16 -12.83 -14.59
C VAL A 605 -8.96 -12.08 -15.12
N ARG A 606 -8.74 -10.91 -14.54
CA ARG A 606 -7.55 -10.11 -14.78
C ARG A 606 -6.62 -10.18 -13.57
N ASP A 607 -5.32 -10.16 -13.83
CA ASP A 607 -4.35 -9.94 -12.76
C ASP A 607 -4.49 -8.54 -12.15
N ASP A 608 -3.72 -8.23 -11.12
CA ASP A 608 -3.82 -6.95 -10.40
C ASP A 608 -3.53 -5.73 -11.29
N ASP A 609 -2.95 -5.93 -12.47
CA ASP A 609 -2.69 -4.90 -13.49
C ASP A 609 -3.74 -4.88 -14.61
N GLY A 610 -4.82 -5.67 -14.50
CA GLY A 610 -5.87 -5.71 -15.51
C GLY A 610 -5.57 -6.61 -16.72
N ARG A 611 -4.58 -7.51 -16.69
CA ARG A 611 -4.19 -8.38 -17.82
C ARG A 611 -4.82 -9.76 -17.78
N PHE A 612 -5.00 -10.36 -18.96
CA PHE A 612 -5.49 -11.74 -19.11
C PHE A 612 -4.54 -12.78 -18.49
N PHE A 613 -5.12 -13.85 -17.94
CA PHE A 613 -4.37 -15.03 -17.48
C PHE A 613 -3.46 -15.57 -18.59
N MET A 614 -2.19 -15.84 -18.26
CA MET A 614 -1.13 -16.24 -19.21
C MET A 614 -0.93 -15.28 -20.42
N ASN A 615 -1.37 -14.03 -20.33
CA ASN A 615 -1.40 -13.07 -21.43
C ASN A 615 -2.12 -13.57 -22.70
N ARG A 616 -2.94 -14.64 -22.61
CA ARG A 616 -3.70 -15.17 -23.75
C ARG A 616 -5.13 -14.67 -23.65
N LYS A 617 -5.59 -14.00 -24.72
CA LYS A 617 -7.01 -13.67 -24.89
C LYS A 617 -7.79 -14.97 -24.99
N PRO A 618 -8.96 -15.09 -24.34
CA PRO A 618 -9.84 -16.23 -24.56
C PRO A 618 -10.19 -16.37 -26.04
N GLU A 619 -10.31 -17.60 -26.50
CA GLU A 619 -10.71 -17.92 -27.87
C GLU A 619 -12.09 -17.31 -28.17
N GLY A 620 -12.21 -16.55 -29.28
CA GLY A 620 -13.43 -15.80 -29.62
C GLY A 620 -13.58 -14.44 -28.93
N TRP A 621 -12.58 -13.94 -28.20
CA TRP A 621 -12.65 -12.63 -27.56
C TRP A 621 -12.54 -11.47 -28.57
N VAL A 622 -13.54 -10.61 -28.57
CA VAL A 622 -13.57 -9.35 -29.32
C VAL A 622 -13.58 -8.19 -28.33
N ASP A 623 -12.60 -7.29 -28.42
CA ASP A 623 -12.62 -6.03 -27.69
C ASP A 623 -13.90 -5.28 -28.07
N LYS A 624 -14.78 -4.98 -27.09
CA LYS A 624 -15.81 -3.96 -27.28
C LYS A 624 -15.11 -2.60 -27.35
N LYS A 625 -14.56 -2.27 -28.51
CA LYS A 625 -14.07 -0.92 -28.78
C LYS A 625 -15.23 0.06 -28.75
N SER A 626 -14.93 1.17 -28.07
CA SER A 626 -15.60 2.46 -28.13
C SER A 626 -16.22 2.74 -29.49
N LYS A 627 -17.46 3.25 -29.48
CA LYS A 627 -18.06 3.86 -30.68
C LYS A 627 -17.16 5.02 -31.14
N ASP A 628 -16.38 4.78 -32.18
CA ASP A 628 -15.67 5.83 -32.90
C ASP A 628 -16.68 6.77 -33.56
N TYR A 629 -16.70 8.01 -33.09
CA TYR A 629 -17.29 9.13 -33.79
C TYR A 629 -16.44 9.37 -35.06
N LYS A 630 -17.00 9.04 -36.24
CA LYS A 630 -16.44 9.45 -37.53
C LYS A 630 -16.31 10.97 -37.57
N LYS A 631 -15.08 11.51 -37.55
CA LYS A 631 -14.80 12.84 -38.10
C LYS A 631 -13.78 12.69 -39.23
N LYS A 632 -14.24 13.06 -40.43
CA LYS A 632 -13.54 12.99 -41.71
C LYS A 632 -12.18 13.70 -41.63
N SER A 633 -11.16 13.06 -42.20
CA SER A 633 -9.89 13.69 -42.56
C SER A 633 -10.06 14.57 -43.81
N LYS A 634 -9.36 15.70 -43.84
CA LYS A 634 -8.92 16.35 -45.08
C LYS A 634 -7.42 16.65 -44.94
N THR A 635 -6.65 16.00 -45.83
CA THR A 635 -5.42 16.46 -46.53
C THR A 635 -4.20 16.90 -45.70
N SER A 636 -2.94 16.55 -45.99
CA SER A 636 -2.25 15.61 -46.90
C SER A 636 -0.73 15.80 -46.71
N ARG A 637 0.05 14.70 -46.75
CA ARG A 637 1.49 14.57 -47.16
C ARG A 637 2.55 15.38 -46.37
N THR A 638 3.71 14.85 -45.98
CA THR A 638 4.63 13.89 -46.64
C THR A 638 5.38 12.98 -45.65
N LEU A 639 5.58 11.73 -46.07
CA LEU A 639 6.52 10.73 -45.55
C LEU A 639 7.83 10.78 -46.35
N SER A 640 8.94 10.35 -45.73
CA SER A 640 10.07 9.65 -46.39
C SER A 640 10.66 8.67 -45.36
N GLU A 641 10.24 7.40 -45.33
CA GLU A 641 10.75 6.25 -46.10
C GLU A 641 12.14 5.74 -45.67
N SER A 642 12.15 4.58 -45.01
CA SER A 642 13.30 3.69 -44.83
C SER A 642 13.21 2.54 -45.83
N ARG A 643 14.36 2.23 -46.46
CA ARG A 643 14.57 1.41 -47.66
C ARG A 643 14.08 -0.05 -47.63
N PRO A 644 13.88 -0.69 -48.82
CA PRO A 644 13.50 -2.10 -48.96
C PRO A 644 14.68 -3.09 -48.88
N TYR A 645 14.29 -4.35 -48.64
CA TYR A 645 15.07 -5.58 -48.46
C TYR A 645 15.87 -6.02 -49.71
N ASP A 646 17.10 -6.51 -49.50
CA ASP A 646 18.05 -7.01 -50.52
C ASP A 646 18.06 -8.56 -50.53
N PRO A 647 17.83 -9.24 -51.68
CA PRO A 647 17.70 -10.69 -51.75
C PRO A 647 19.01 -11.51 -51.70
N GLU A 648 20.22 -10.92 -51.66
CA GLU A 648 21.46 -11.69 -51.88
C GLU A 648 22.29 -12.08 -50.62
N ARG A 649 21.75 -11.97 -49.40
CA ARG A 649 22.47 -12.47 -48.21
C ARG A 649 22.17 -13.94 -47.88
N ARG A 650 23.14 -14.82 -48.20
CA ARG A 650 23.17 -16.24 -47.82
C ARG A 650 23.01 -16.46 -46.31
N PRO A 651 22.23 -17.47 -45.86
CA PRO A 651 22.09 -17.83 -44.46
C PRO A 651 23.30 -18.62 -43.94
N ARG A 652 23.68 -18.41 -42.67
CA ARG A 652 24.54 -19.33 -41.92
C ARG A 652 23.68 -20.40 -41.21
N PRO A 653 24.19 -21.63 -41.02
CA PRO A 653 23.37 -22.82 -40.87
C PRO A 653 22.67 -22.95 -39.52
N THR A 654 21.47 -23.52 -39.59
CA THR A 654 20.68 -24.06 -38.50
C THR A 654 21.09 -25.50 -38.21
N ASP A 655 21.41 -25.81 -36.95
CA ASP A 655 21.17 -27.13 -36.35
C ASP A 655 19.91 -26.92 -35.48
N GLY A 656 18.77 -27.57 -35.64
CA GLY A 656 18.47 -28.92 -36.08
C GLY A 656 17.56 -29.52 -35.00
N ASP A 657 16.25 -29.53 -35.25
CA ASP A 657 15.22 -30.06 -34.34
C ASP A 657 15.44 -31.55 -34.08
N GLY A 658 15.40 -31.94 -32.80
CA GLY A 658 15.40 -33.34 -32.38
C GLY A 658 14.89 -33.48 -30.95
N GLU A 659 13.73 -34.12 -30.78
CA GLU A 659 13.16 -34.56 -29.51
C GLU A 659 14.18 -35.26 -28.61
N LYS A 660 14.37 -34.77 -27.38
CA LYS A 660 14.94 -35.57 -26.27
C LYS A 660 14.26 -35.24 -24.94
N SER A 661 13.70 -36.29 -24.34
CA SER A 661 13.11 -36.39 -23.00
C SER A 661 13.96 -35.76 -21.88
N PRO A 662 13.35 -35.32 -20.75
CA PRO A 662 14.07 -34.60 -19.70
C PRO A 662 15.04 -35.52 -18.96
N ARG A 663 16.34 -35.16 -18.95
CA ARG A 663 17.34 -35.82 -18.10
C ARG A 663 17.21 -35.36 -16.64
N PRO A 664 17.42 -36.23 -15.64
CA PRO A 664 17.42 -35.84 -14.24
C PRO A 664 18.64 -34.96 -13.92
N ARG A 665 18.45 -33.94 -13.09
CA ARG A 665 19.54 -33.08 -12.60
C ARG A 665 20.43 -33.89 -11.64
N LYS A 666 21.75 -33.87 -11.86
CA LYS A 666 22.73 -34.44 -10.93
C LYS A 666 22.82 -33.63 -9.63
N PRO A 667 23.14 -34.25 -8.48
CA PRO A 667 23.32 -33.55 -7.21
C PRO A 667 24.57 -32.66 -7.22
N PHE A 668 24.57 -31.65 -6.36
CA PHE A 668 25.67 -30.72 -6.13
C PHE A 668 26.86 -31.42 -5.44
N ASP A 669 28.06 -31.24 -5.99
CA ASP A 669 29.33 -31.75 -5.46
C ASP A 669 30.13 -30.58 -4.85
N PRO A 670 30.38 -30.59 -3.52
CA PRO A 670 31.01 -29.47 -2.82
C PRO A 670 32.52 -29.33 -3.07
N ASP A 671 33.18 -30.29 -3.73
CA ASP A 671 34.66 -30.31 -3.85
C ASP A 671 35.20 -29.85 -5.21
N ARG A 672 34.34 -29.38 -6.12
CA ARG A 672 34.77 -28.84 -7.43
C ARG A 672 35.01 -27.33 -7.40
N ARG A 673 36.24 -26.91 -7.09
CA ARG A 673 36.75 -25.56 -7.43
C ARG A 673 37.46 -25.56 -8.80
N PRO A 674 37.26 -24.55 -9.66
CA PRO A 674 38.14 -24.34 -10.81
C PRO A 674 39.52 -23.81 -10.36
N PRO A 675 40.61 -24.06 -11.11
CA PRO A 675 41.96 -23.75 -10.69
C PRO A 675 42.22 -22.24 -10.63
N ARG A 676 43.00 -21.81 -9.64
CA ARG A 676 43.64 -20.49 -9.63
C ARG A 676 44.84 -20.54 -10.58
N ALA A 677 45.00 -19.52 -11.41
CA ALA A 677 46.24 -19.29 -12.14
C ALA A 677 47.20 -18.52 -11.22
N ASP A 678 48.29 -19.18 -10.84
CA ASP A 678 49.44 -18.56 -10.20
C ASP A 678 50.31 -17.88 -11.25
N GLY A 679 50.85 -16.71 -10.91
CA GLY A 679 51.71 -15.91 -11.80
C GLY A 679 52.01 -14.53 -11.21
N ASP A 680 52.70 -14.53 -10.07
CA ASP A 680 53.28 -13.35 -9.45
C ASP A 680 54.52 -12.89 -10.26
N GLN A 681 54.49 -11.66 -10.78
CA GLN A 681 55.69 -10.92 -11.16
C GLN A 681 55.53 -9.46 -10.75
N SER A 682 56.41 -9.05 -9.84
CA SER A 682 56.66 -7.70 -9.37
C SER A 682 56.90 -6.71 -10.52
N GLN A 683 56.12 -5.62 -10.58
CA GLN A 683 56.49 -4.43 -11.35
C GLN A 683 56.58 -3.22 -10.40
N GLY A 684 57.70 -2.49 -10.54
CA GLY A 684 58.17 -1.44 -9.63
C GLY A 684 57.35 -0.14 -9.59
N PRO A 685 57.94 0.97 -9.10
CA PRO A 685 57.19 2.14 -8.63
C PRO A 685 56.44 2.81 -9.79
N ARG A 686 55.13 3.02 -9.60
CA ARG A 686 54.24 3.68 -10.57
C ARG A 686 54.62 5.15 -10.74
N LYS A 687 54.70 5.62 -12.00
CA LYS A 687 54.88 7.03 -12.33
C LYS A 687 53.69 7.90 -11.85
N PRO A 688 53.92 9.17 -11.47
CA PRO A 688 52.85 10.08 -11.06
C PRO A 688 51.91 10.44 -12.23
N TYR A 689 50.66 10.73 -11.89
CA TYR A 689 49.60 11.12 -12.82
C TYR A 689 49.83 12.52 -13.42
N ASP A 690 49.77 12.63 -14.75
CA ASP A 690 49.83 13.91 -15.49
C ASP A 690 48.40 14.37 -15.88
N PRO A 691 47.92 15.50 -15.32
CA PRO A 691 46.56 16.00 -15.57
C PRO A 691 46.36 16.63 -16.98
N LYS A 692 47.38 16.67 -17.85
CA LYS A 692 47.30 17.32 -19.17
C LYS A 692 47.03 16.38 -20.35
N ARG A 693 47.02 15.06 -20.18
CA ARG A 693 46.70 14.12 -21.28
C ARG A 693 45.21 13.78 -21.34
N ARG A 694 44.50 14.34 -22.33
CA ARG A 694 43.16 13.87 -22.74
C ARG A 694 43.26 12.72 -23.75
N PRO A 695 42.44 11.66 -23.65
CA PRO A 695 42.29 10.67 -24.71
C PRO A 695 41.55 11.27 -25.94
N PRO A 696 41.79 10.74 -27.16
CA PRO A 696 41.16 11.26 -28.37
C PRO A 696 39.65 10.97 -28.39
N ARG A 697 38.88 11.95 -28.90
CA ARG A 697 37.44 11.84 -29.13
C ARG A 697 37.19 10.98 -30.37
N ALA A 698 36.18 10.12 -30.31
CA ALA A 698 35.66 9.42 -31.48
C ALA A 698 34.81 10.37 -32.33
N ASP A 699 35.01 10.34 -33.65
CA ASP A 699 34.36 11.17 -34.63
C ASP A 699 32.87 10.85 -34.78
N GLY A 700 32.02 11.88 -34.77
CA GLY A 700 30.58 11.75 -35.00
C GLY A 700 29.71 12.96 -34.62
N ASP A 701 30.24 13.92 -33.84
CA ASP A 701 29.56 15.19 -33.53
C ASP A 701 29.58 16.12 -34.75
N LYS A 702 28.42 16.44 -35.32
CA LYS A 702 28.22 17.67 -36.12
C LYS A 702 27.44 18.71 -35.30
N PRO A 703 27.85 20.00 -35.34
CA PRO A 703 27.33 21.04 -34.46
C PRO A 703 25.94 21.54 -34.86
N GLN A 704 25.05 21.71 -33.87
CA GLN A 704 23.77 22.39 -34.03
C GLN A 704 23.98 23.89 -34.32
N GLY A 705 23.30 24.37 -35.36
CA GLY A 705 23.28 25.77 -35.77
C GLY A 705 22.75 26.72 -34.70
N THR A 706 23.27 27.94 -34.77
CA THR A 706 23.05 29.08 -33.87
C THR A 706 21.57 29.45 -33.68
N ARG A 707 21.12 29.50 -32.42
CA ARG A 707 19.81 30.08 -32.04
C ARG A 707 19.90 31.61 -32.06
N LYS A 708 18.91 32.26 -32.69
CA LYS A 708 18.76 33.73 -32.69
C LYS A 708 18.50 34.29 -31.27
N PRO A 709 18.93 35.53 -30.95
CA PRO A 709 18.72 36.15 -29.65
C PRO A 709 17.24 36.51 -29.39
N TYR A 710 16.90 36.59 -28.11
CA TYR A 710 15.58 36.87 -27.56
C TYR A 710 15.09 38.31 -27.85
N ASP A 711 13.85 38.45 -28.35
CA ASP A 711 13.17 39.73 -28.57
C ASP A 711 12.06 39.94 -27.50
N PRO A 712 12.19 40.95 -26.62
CA PRO A 712 11.27 41.21 -25.52
C PRO A 712 9.94 41.88 -25.94
N LYS A 713 9.69 42.16 -27.23
CA LYS A 713 8.48 42.86 -27.70
C LYS A 713 7.32 41.98 -28.17
N ARG A 714 7.42 40.65 -28.08
CA ARG A 714 6.29 39.73 -28.38
C ARG A 714 5.54 39.30 -27.12
N ARG A 715 4.64 40.17 -26.64
CA ARG A 715 3.51 39.80 -25.77
C ARG A 715 2.21 39.99 -26.55
N SER A 716 1.32 39.00 -26.54
CA SER A 716 -0.10 39.19 -26.87
C SER A 716 -0.95 39.25 -25.60
N PRO A 717 -2.06 40.02 -25.62
CA PRO A 717 -2.61 40.68 -24.43
C PRO A 717 -3.55 39.79 -23.62
N ARG A 718 -3.52 39.98 -22.30
CA ARG A 718 -4.60 39.56 -21.38
C ARG A 718 -5.75 40.57 -21.53
N ALA A 719 -6.97 40.07 -21.60
CA ALA A 719 -8.15 40.90 -21.37
C ALA A 719 -8.43 40.91 -19.87
N ASP A 720 -8.40 42.12 -19.32
CA ASP A 720 -8.89 42.48 -18.00
C ASP A 720 -10.41 42.45 -17.99
N ASP A 721 -11.00 42.06 -16.85
CA ASP A 721 -12.27 42.61 -16.38
C ASP A 721 -12.36 42.37 -14.86
N ASP A 722 -11.80 43.34 -14.12
CA ASP A 722 -12.14 43.60 -12.73
C ASP A 722 -13.43 44.43 -12.68
N LYS A 723 -14.49 43.90 -12.06
CA LYS A 723 -15.49 44.71 -11.34
C LYS A 723 -15.92 44.03 -10.06
N ALA A 724 -15.69 44.73 -8.95
CA ALA A 724 -16.23 44.44 -7.64
C ALA A 724 -17.76 44.59 -7.64
N GLN A 725 -18.49 43.65 -7.02
CA GLN A 725 -19.87 43.85 -6.54
C GLN A 725 -20.28 42.76 -5.52
N GLY A 726 -20.64 43.19 -4.31
CA GLY A 726 -21.72 42.63 -3.49
C GLY A 726 -21.43 41.45 -2.56
N ALA A 727 -21.62 41.67 -1.25
CA ALA A 727 -21.76 40.62 -0.24
C ALA A 727 -22.85 39.59 -0.65
N ARG A 728 -22.50 38.30 -0.68
CA ARG A 728 -23.44 37.22 -1.03
C ARG A 728 -24.19 36.74 0.22
N LYS A 729 -25.52 36.65 0.10
CA LYS A 729 -26.46 36.14 1.12
C LYS A 729 -26.20 34.65 1.46
N PRO A 730 -26.61 34.18 2.66
CA PRO A 730 -26.44 32.78 3.09
C PRO A 730 -27.17 31.78 2.18
N TYR A 731 -26.67 30.55 2.15
CA TYR A 731 -27.15 29.44 1.33
C TYR A 731 -28.56 28.96 1.75
N ASP A 732 -29.49 28.91 0.79
CA ASP A 732 -30.84 28.33 0.95
C ASP A 732 -30.81 26.83 0.60
N SER A 733 -31.11 25.99 1.59
CA SER A 733 -31.09 24.52 1.49
C SER A 733 -32.18 23.93 0.58
N LYS A 734 -33.10 24.74 0.04
CA LYS A 734 -34.21 24.26 -0.80
C LYS A 734 -34.04 24.51 -2.30
N ARG A 735 -32.95 25.13 -2.76
CA ARG A 735 -32.72 25.42 -4.20
C ARG A 735 -31.68 24.48 -4.81
N LYS A 736 -32.11 23.58 -5.71
CA LYS A 736 -31.21 22.79 -6.57
C LYS A 736 -30.49 23.72 -7.57
N PRO A 737 -29.15 23.71 -7.67
CA PRO A 737 -28.44 24.46 -8.70
C PRO A 737 -28.55 23.77 -10.08
N PRO A 738 -28.49 24.52 -11.19
CA PRO A 738 -28.47 23.94 -12.53
C PRO A 738 -27.19 23.11 -12.74
N ARG A 739 -27.34 21.96 -13.41
CA ARG A 739 -26.23 21.05 -13.74
C ARG A 739 -25.27 21.73 -14.70
N ALA A 740 -23.97 21.59 -14.45
CA ALA A 740 -22.94 21.97 -15.41
C ALA A 740 -22.89 20.96 -16.56
N ASP A 741 -22.90 21.45 -17.79
CA ASP A 741 -22.77 20.66 -19.03
C ASP A 741 -21.36 20.06 -19.17
N GLY A 742 -21.09 19.01 -18.40
CA GLY A 742 -19.85 18.23 -18.49
C GLY A 742 -19.98 16.78 -18.02
N ASP A 743 -21.14 16.40 -17.49
CA ASP A 743 -21.35 15.10 -16.86
C ASP A 743 -22.45 14.32 -17.59
N LYS A 744 -22.12 13.81 -18.78
CA LYS A 744 -22.92 12.78 -19.47
C LYS A 744 -22.29 11.43 -19.20
N SER A 745 -22.85 10.70 -18.24
CA SER A 745 -22.59 9.27 -18.07
C SER A 745 -22.97 8.51 -19.35
N GLN A 746 -22.04 7.69 -19.85
CA GLN A 746 -22.38 6.72 -20.90
C GLN A 746 -23.26 5.62 -20.29
N GLY A 747 -24.57 5.73 -20.53
CA GLY A 747 -25.55 4.64 -20.60
C GLY A 747 -25.47 3.54 -19.55
N THR A 748 -26.04 3.78 -18.37
CA THR A 748 -26.44 2.71 -17.45
C THR A 748 -27.67 1.97 -18.00
N ARG A 749 -27.57 0.65 -18.15
CA ARG A 749 -28.69 -0.25 -18.46
C ARG A 749 -29.70 -0.20 -17.30
N LYS A 750 -30.99 -0.05 -17.60
CA LYS A 750 -32.08 -0.03 -16.60
C LYS A 750 -32.08 -1.32 -15.74
N PRO A 751 -32.34 -1.25 -14.42
CA PRO A 751 -32.54 -2.43 -13.59
C PRO A 751 -33.79 -3.22 -14.01
N TYR A 752 -33.76 -4.53 -13.78
CA TYR A 752 -34.89 -5.46 -13.94
C TYR A 752 -36.13 -4.94 -13.20
N SER A 753 -37.21 -4.65 -13.93
CA SER A 753 -38.52 -4.44 -13.32
C SER A 753 -39.08 -5.80 -12.89
N GLN A 754 -39.38 -5.97 -11.61
CA GLN A 754 -40.30 -7.02 -11.16
C GLN A 754 -41.67 -6.74 -11.79
N LYS A 755 -42.06 -7.52 -12.81
CA LYS A 755 -43.46 -7.65 -13.18
C LYS A 755 -44.12 -8.49 -12.09
N ARG A 756 -44.93 -7.85 -11.23
CA ARG A 756 -45.94 -8.55 -10.44
C ARG A 756 -47.12 -8.82 -11.36
N ASP A 757 -47.47 -10.09 -11.52
CA ASP A 757 -48.72 -10.50 -12.17
C ASP A 757 -49.92 -10.10 -11.29
N PRO A 758 -50.97 -9.46 -11.85
CA PRO A 758 -52.18 -9.11 -11.12
C PRO A 758 -53.23 -10.22 -11.27
N LYS A 759 -53.11 -11.29 -10.49
CA LYS A 759 -54.20 -12.24 -10.25
C LYS A 759 -54.16 -12.73 -8.81
N ASP A 760 -54.70 -11.90 -7.91
CA ASP A 760 -55.49 -12.38 -6.78
C ASP A 760 -56.23 -11.18 -6.16
N LYS A 761 -57.43 -10.96 -6.68
CA LYS A 761 -58.48 -10.18 -6.02
C LYS A 761 -59.74 -11.03 -6.07
N ARG A 762 -60.12 -11.58 -4.93
CA ARG A 762 -61.52 -11.81 -4.54
C ARG A 762 -61.60 -12.12 -3.03
N GLN A 763 -62.31 -11.22 -2.35
CA GLN A 763 -63.25 -11.45 -1.23
C GLN A 763 -62.63 -11.95 0.11
N SER A 764 -63.02 -11.48 1.30
CA SER A 764 -64.22 -10.75 1.76
C SER A 764 -64.03 -10.26 3.22
N HIS A 765 -64.87 -9.30 3.61
CA HIS A 765 -65.37 -8.96 4.97
C HIS A 765 -64.40 -8.30 5.98
N SER A 766 -64.58 -7.04 6.39
CA SER A 766 -65.65 -6.40 7.19
C SER A 766 -65.72 -6.90 8.63
N GLY A 767 -65.51 -6.00 9.60
CA GLY A 767 -65.99 -6.20 10.98
C GLY A 767 -65.08 -5.70 12.10
N ASP A 768 -65.38 -4.50 12.55
CA ASP A 768 -65.43 -4.07 13.96
C ASP A 768 -64.18 -3.98 14.87
N THR A 769 -63.88 -2.71 15.14
CA THR A 769 -63.35 -2.17 16.37
C THR A 769 -64.15 -2.58 17.61
N LYS A 770 -63.47 -3.08 18.65
CA LYS A 770 -63.87 -2.88 20.06
C LYS A 770 -62.66 -2.75 20.98
N LYS A 771 -62.66 -1.63 21.72
CA LYS A 771 -61.85 -1.32 22.90
C LYS A 771 -62.48 -1.97 24.13
N GLU A 772 -61.66 -2.54 25.01
CA GLU A 772 -61.76 -2.55 26.50
C GLU A 772 -60.54 -3.35 27.02
N LYS A 773 -59.52 -2.78 27.67
CA LYS A 773 -59.41 -2.27 29.05
C LYS A 773 -59.92 -3.21 30.15
N THR A 774 -58.98 -3.97 30.72
CA THR A 774 -58.88 -4.31 32.17
C THR A 774 -57.43 -4.77 32.43
N ARG A 775 -56.53 -3.97 33.01
CA ARG A 775 -56.31 -3.55 34.42
C ARG A 775 -55.48 -4.58 35.21
N THR A 776 -54.29 -4.12 35.65
CA THR A 776 -53.49 -4.51 36.86
C THR A 776 -53.13 -5.99 37.00
N THR A 777 -51.86 -6.39 37.09
CA THR A 777 -50.73 -5.85 37.89
C THR A 777 -49.41 -5.84 37.14
#